data_AF-A0A9X4ATH7-F1
#
_entry.id   AF-A0A9X4ATH7-F1
#
_cell.length_a   1.000
_cell.length_b   1.000
_cell.length_c   1.000
_cell.angle_alpha   90.00
_cell.angle_beta   90.00
_cell.angle_gamma   90.00
#
_symmetry.space_group_name_H-M   'P 1'
#
loop_
_entity.id
_entity.type
_entity.pdbx_description
1 polymer ?
#
loop_
_entity_poly.entity_id
_entity_poly.type
_entity_poly.pdbx_seq_one_letter_code
_entity_poly.pdbx_strand_id
1 'polypeptide(L)'
;MHWHFLHSLRGRSRSNPTFCSALALGVLTLGAAACEQGDPEEARLEAAAAEAQAPMIAKAAVEAPQQERMELVFQSRVEETAEKKVVRTDVVGELDEDQRDRVARPYRFVDEPYLYAEEAWSKGGKDGVTERGYRVWRHENTTPLRAERKSGPPKINDNVAQFVERPEAKAEGKLELDLKLQNFPEWNIPLAPRAEDMAPADVEAQTNRRSRAMAEREALFDRMAAGIVAEVTERGGRVVARHKKTGWLSVEVPFAMFDSLARNTALARIDGPYGKTGGPTWSLGGGRDPNYLDVDRFHAAGYLGEQPNAARHAFGDIVIGVNEPGGFESGACAFKEGAGCTGASRIIETYRCDHTGTVCQPDPVETNFCDSDGCTDSHGTMTASIALGDYTDGQGNGKALGDTWASNTCTSSADCVGQPCEAGLCAHSAAWEDARTGMAPEARAVLFGITLPGTAKESSFTSMFEESTTLRLDISSNSWSWGSPNCDIAAISSTEDAIENAYDDGMLVVFSAGNQNGDDATSCTMSDPGDTPKALAVNAFDGNTTDCLNTPSTRCLLDRDHCKDSSGNIIGCSARGGGNVVVAGRGLQTDAVSIVDLVGPNNVTNYTTQVTTSSDGIAANTGRFVGTSAAAPHVAGMAAVVKDWYLHNGQSWVNSPGRLQTIMLAMGDRHFSADPSSGTTWTDQIAATPDKWYGVGRARLRLLEGTDLGPWANHFATYTFTSQQTVTYYPFGTSPMPDGIELVKCVAMQAEDMSDKSDISEIKLSVRVRPTAGSTCTGTATATRISDNFDTKKVAALEGFTFTNRCVEVQIEAENVTTQGVTVQAMCYYAGVNDDASP
;
A
#
# COMPACT_ATOMS: atom_id res chain seq x y z
N MET A 1 -11.85 -48.90 51.59
CA MET A 1 -12.86 -49.73 50.88
C MET A 1 -12.52 -49.74 49.38
N HIS A 2 -13.30 -50.44 48.55
CA HIS A 2 -13.15 -50.65 47.10
C HIS A 2 -12.75 -49.37 46.30
N TRP A 3 -11.74 -49.40 45.40
CA TRP A 3 -11.73 -49.86 43.97
C TRP A 3 -12.49 -48.89 43.03
N HIS A 4 -12.07 -48.57 41.78
CA HIS A 4 -10.89 -48.93 40.95
C HIS A 4 -10.79 -48.01 39.68
N PHE A 5 -9.58 -47.74 39.14
CA PHE A 5 -9.23 -47.30 37.73
C PHE A 5 -9.98 -46.07 37.10
N LEU A 6 -9.54 -45.39 36.02
CA LEU A 6 -8.70 -45.74 34.84
C LEU A 6 -7.86 -44.52 34.30
N HIS A 7 -7.12 -44.72 33.19
CA HIS A 7 -6.20 -43.79 32.49
C HIS A 7 -6.88 -42.62 31.75
N SER A 8 -6.21 -41.50 31.39
CA SER A 8 -5.21 -41.41 30.31
C SER A 8 -4.26 -40.18 30.37
N LEU A 9 -3.19 -40.24 29.57
CA LEU A 9 -2.12 -39.25 29.42
C LEU A 9 -2.15 -38.58 28.03
N ARG A 10 -1.74 -37.31 27.96
CA ARG A 10 -0.76 -36.80 26.97
C ARG A 10 -0.36 -35.35 27.28
N GLY A 11 0.93 -35.12 27.51
CA GLY A 11 1.55 -33.79 27.48
C GLY A 11 2.64 -33.74 26.41
N ARG A 12 2.95 -32.53 25.92
CA ARG A 12 4.11 -32.26 25.05
C ARG A 12 4.98 -31.21 25.75
N SER A 13 6.23 -31.54 26.03
CA SER A 13 7.26 -30.58 26.44
C SER A 13 7.98 -30.06 25.19
N ARG A 14 8.14 -28.73 25.06
CA ARG A 14 9.13 -28.14 24.15
C ARG A 14 10.54 -28.45 24.69
N SER A 15 11.52 -28.61 23.80
CA SER A 15 12.92 -28.86 24.16
C SER A 15 13.86 -27.97 23.35
N ASN A 16 14.73 -27.23 24.03
CA ASN A 16 15.64 -26.28 23.39
C ASN A 16 16.77 -27.03 22.65
N PRO A 17 17.17 -26.59 21.43
CA PRO A 17 18.43 -27.00 20.84
C PRO A 17 19.60 -26.37 21.60
N THR A 18 20.70 -27.11 21.77
CA THR A 18 21.95 -26.58 22.34
C THR A 18 22.99 -26.43 21.23
N PHE A 19 23.60 -25.26 21.10
CA PHE A 19 24.70 -25.06 20.14
C PHE A 19 25.94 -25.88 20.53
N CYS A 20 26.54 -26.56 19.53
CA CYS A 20 27.85 -27.19 19.64
C CYS A 20 28.63 -27.00 18.34
N SER A 21 29.67 -26.16 18.38
CA SER A 21 30.60 -25.96 17.26
C SER A 21 31.80 -26.89 17.37
N ALA A 22 32.23 -27.48 16.25
CA ALA A 22 33.49 -28.23 16.19
C ALA A 22 34.14 -28.15 14.79
N LEU A 23 35.36 -27.65 14.71
CA LEU A 23 36.26 -27.82 13.56
C LEU A 23 37.00 -29.16 13.68
N ALA A 24 37.15 -29.89 12.57
CA ALA A 24 38.29 -30.77 12.32
C ALA A 24 38.44 -31.09 10.82
N LEU A 25 39.69 -31.23 10.33
CA LEU A 25 39.98 -31.76 8.99
C LEU A 25 39.98 -33.29 9.01
N GLY A 26 39.67 -33.91 7.85
CA GLY A 26 39.81 -35.35 7.66
C GLY A 26 39.83 -35.77 6.19
N VAL A 27 41.01 -35.79 5.56
CA VAL A 27 41.20 -36.36 4.21
C VAL A 27 41.39 -37.87 4.31
N LEU A 28 40.61 -38.65 3.57
CA LEU A 28 40.97 -40.02 3.20
C LEU A 28 40.23 -40.48 1.94
N THR A 29 40.97 -41.01 0.97
CA THR A 29 40.47 -41.63 -0.26
C THR A 29 40.81 -43.12 -0.26
N LEU A 30 39.86 -43.97 -0.70
CA LEU A 30 40.03 -45.24 -1.47
C LEU A 30 38.87 -46.21 -1.20
N GLY A 31 38.36 -46.84 -2.25
CA GLY A 31 37.30 -47.87 -2.21
C GLY A 31 36.48 -47.84 -3.49
N ALA A 32 36.39 -48.96 -4.22
CA ALA A 32 35.87 -48.96 -5.60
C ALA A 32 34.92 -50.14 -5.89
N ALA A 33 34.12 -49.94 -6.94
CA ALA A 33 33.44 -50.95 -7.74
C ALA A 33 32.34 -51.81 -7.07
N ALA A 34 31.10 -51.34 -7.21
CA ALA A 34 30.01 -52.17 -7.70
C ALA A 34 29.36 -51.43 -8.88
N CYS A 35 29.48 -51.98 -10.10
CA CYS A 35 28.78 -51.44 -11.27
C CYS A 35 27.45 -52.17 -11.41
N GLU A 36 26.42 -51.63 -10.77
CA GLU A 36 25.04 -52.06 -11.00
C GLU A 36 24.61 -51.58 -12.41
N GLN A 37 23.97 -52.44 -13.19
CA GLN A 37 23.48 -52.05 -14.51
C GLN A 37 22.14 -51.33 -14.31
N GLY A 38 22.17 -49.99 -14.36
CA GLY A 38 20.96 -49.15 -14.27
C GLY A 38 19.90 -49.57 -15.29
N ASP A 39 18.64 -49.46 -14.90
CA ASP A 39 17.53 -50.02 -15.67
C ASP A 39 17.37 -49.26 -17.01
N PRO A 40 17.27 -49.95 -18.16
CA PRO A 40 16.97 -49.29 -19.43
C PRO A 40 15.61 -48.58 -19.45
N GLU A 41 14.70 -48.86 -18.52
CA GLU A 41 13.48 -48.08 -18.29
C GLU A 41 13.75 -46.79 -17.49
N GLU A 42 14.61 -46.83 -16.48
CA GLU A 42 15.08 -45.64 -15.74
C GLU A 42 15.87 -44.70 -16.65
N ALA A 43 16.81 -45.21 -17.43
CA ALA A 43 17.54 -44.43 -18.44
C ALA A 43 16.62 -43.86 -19.54
N ARG A 44 15.46 -44.47 -19.81
CA ARG A 44 14.42 -43.91 -20.70
C ARG A 44 13.57 -42.85 -20.02
N LEU A 45 13.33 -42.96 -18.72
CA LEU A 45 12.66 -41.92 -17.92
C LEU A 45 13.56 -40.69 -17.75
N GLU A 46 14.86 -40.88 -17.50
CA GLU A 46 15.85 -39.79 -17.50
C GLU A 46 15.97 -39.14 -18.88
N ALA A 47 16.02 -39.93 -19.97
CA ALA A 47 16.07 -39.37 -21.33
C ALA A 47 14.79 -38.59 -21.67
N ALA A 48 13.60 -39.10 -21.30
CA ALA A 48 12.34 -38.40 -21.50
C ALA A 48 12.21 -37.15 -20.61
N ALA A 49 12.75 -37.20 -19.39
CA ALA A 49 12.84 -36.03 -18.51
C ALA A 49 13.81 -34.97 -19.07
N ALA A 50 14.95 -35.38 -19.62
CA ALA A 50 15.91 -34.49 -20.29
C ALA A 50 15.32 -33.86 -21.57
N GLU A 51 14.54 -34.62 -22.34
CA GLU A 51 13.84 -34.12 -23.53
C GLU A 51 12.68 -33.17 -23.16
N ALA A 52 12.03 -33.39 -22.00
CA ALA A 52 11.07 -32.46 -21.39
C ALA A 52 11.72 -31.27 -20.64
N GLN A 53 13.01 -31.35 -20.30
CA GLN A 53 13.81 -30.28 -19.70
C GLN A 53 14.58 -29.46 -20.73
N ALA A 54 14.46 -29.77 -22.03
CA ALA A 54 14.85 -28.85 -23.09
C ALA A 54 14.14 -27.50 -22.84
N PRO A 55 14.88 -26.39 -22.66
CA PRO A 55 14.29 -25.16 -22.15
C PRO A 55 13.22 -24.64 -23.10
N MET A 56 12.03 -24.33 -22.57
CA MET A 56 10.89 -23.77 -23.32
C MET A 56 11.12 -22.30 -23.72
N ILE A 57 12.29 -21.99 -24.29
CA ILE A 57 12.48 -20.87 -25.20
C ILE A 57 11.81 -21.30 -26.52
N ALA A 58 10.48 -21.36 -26.50
CA ALA A 58 9.66 -21.57 -27.68
C ALA A 58 9.83 -20.34 -28.57
N LYS A 59 10.82 -20.39 -29.47
CA LYS A 59 11.19 -19.31 -30.38
C LYS A 59 10.16 -19.17 -31.50
N ALA A 60 8.96 -18.75 -31.10
CA ALA A 60 7.80 -18.47 -31.93
C ALA A 60 8.04 -17.19 -32.75
N ALA A 61 8.97 -17.26 -33.70
CA ALA A 61 9.33 -16.20 -34.62
C ALA A 61 8.22 -15.97 -35.66
N VAL A 62 7.09 -15.45 -35.20
CA VAL A 62 6.22 -14.59 -36.02
C VAL A 62 6.85 -13.20 -35.97
N GLU A 63 7.05 -12.57 -37.12
CA GLU A 63 7.80 -11.31 -37.24
C GLU A 63 7.00 -10.10 -36.70
N ALA A 64 6.96 -9.97 -35.37
CA ALA A 64 6.52 -8.76 -34.69
C ALA A 64 7.59 -7.66 -34.86
N PRO A 65 7.33 -6.55 -35.58
CA PRO A 65 8.40 -5.65 -36.05
C PRO A 65 9.23 -4.92 -34.98
N GLN A 66 8.83 -4.96 -33.71
CA GLN A 66 9.50 -4.30 -32.59
C GLN A 66 9.64 -5.17 -31.34
N GLN A 67 9.74 -6.51 -31.48
CA GLN A 67 10.51 -7.28 -30.48
C GLN A 67 12.01 -7.05 -30.72
N GLU A 68 12.43 -5.82 -30.38
CA GLU A 68 13.84 -5.46 -30.23
C GLU A 68 14.46 -6.29 -29.09
N ARG A 69 15.79 -6.21 -28.92
CA ARG A 69 16.58 -7.21 -28.18
C ARG A 69 16.29 -7.21 -26.67
N MET A 70 15.22 -7.87 -26.24
CA MET A 70 15.00 -8.24 -24.86
C MET A 70 16.02 -9.32 -24.45
N GLU A 71 16.86 -8.98 -23.49
CA GLU A 71 17.86 -9.85 -22.90
C GLU A 71 17.35 -10.31 -21.52
N LEU A 72 17.33 -11.63 -21.27
CA LEU A 72 17.02 -12.16 -19.95
C LEU A 72 18.21 -11.87 -19.03
N VAL A 73 17.99 -11.00 -18.04
CA VAL A 73 19.01 -10.65 -17.05
C VAL A 73 18.97 -11.64 -15.89
N PHE A 74 17.76 -11.97 -15.43
CA PHE A 74 17.54 -12.89 -14.32
C PHE A 74 16.23 -13.67 -14.48
N GLN A 75 16.21 -14.90 -13.99
CA GLN A 75 14.98 -15.64 -13.70
C GLN A 75 15.17 -16.53 -12.47
N SER A 76 14.15 -16.58 -11.61
CA SER A 76 13.95 -17.62 -10.60
C SER A 76 12.58 -18.27 -10.80
N ARG A 77 12.50 -19.58 -10.64
CA ARG A 77 11.27 -20.38 -10.63
C ARG A 77 11.37 -21.40 -9.51
N VAL A 78 10.30 -21.54 -8.74
CA VAL A 78 10.15 -22.54 -7.68
C VAL A 78 8.84 -23.30 -7.91
N GLU A 79 8.88 -24.61 -7.78
CA GLU A 79 7.69 -25.47 -7.77
C GLU A 79 7.57 -26.14 -6.41
N GLU A 80 6.41 -26.05 -5.77
CA GLU A 80 6.20 -26.46 -4.38
C GLU A 80 4.90 -27.26 -4.24
N THR A 81 4.86 -28.30 -3.40
CA THR A 81 3.60 -28.98 -3.06
C THR A 81 2.71 -28.13 -2.16
N ALA A 82 1.48 -28.56 -1.92
CA ALA A 82 0.56 -27.93 -0.96
C ALA A 82 1.17 -27.79 0.45
N GLU A 83 2.04 -28.72 0.86
CA GLU A 83 2.79 -28.68 2.12
C GLU A 83 4.04 -27.76 2.07
N LYS A 84 4.07 -26.80 1.12
CA LYS A 84 5.21 -25.90 0.80
C LYS A 84 6.54 -26.64 0.59
N LYS A 85 6.52 -27.93 0.21
CA LYS A 85 7.75 -28.69 -0.08
C LYS A 85 8.23 -28.38 -1.49
N VAL A 86 9.40 -27.74 -1.59
CA VAL A 86 10.08 -27.53 -2.88
C VAL A 86 10.30 -28.86 -3.62
N VAL A 87 9.76 -28.92 -4.83
CA VAL A 87 9.90 -29.99 -5.82
C VAL A 87 11.00 -29.65 -6.83
N ARG A 88 11.07 -28.38 -7.25
CA ARG A 88 12.02 -27.87 -8.24
C ARG A 88 12.41 -26.43 -7.95
N THR A 89 13.65 -26.08 -8.29
CA THR A 89 14.12 -24.69 -8.37
C THR A 89 14.97 -24.52 -9.62
N ASP A 90 14.63 -23.57 -10.48
CA ASP A 90 15.47 -23.12 -11.60
C ASP A 90 15.90 -21.67 -11.33
N VAL A 91 17.20 -21.36 -11.42
CA VAL A 91 17.72 -19.98 -11.38
C VAL A 91 18.65 -19.76 -12.57
N VAL A 92 18.51 -18.60 -13.23
CA VAL A 92 19.28 -18.20 -14.41
C VAL A 92 19.71 -16.74 -14.25
N GLY A 93 20.99 -16.45 -14.43
CA GLY A 93 21.55 -15.11 -14.24
C GLY A 93 21.64 -14.68 -12.78
N GLU A 94 22.05 -13.43 -12.56
CA GLU A 94 22.20 -12.80 -11.24
C GLU A 94 21.73 -11.35 -11.35
N LEU A 95 21.11 -10.81 -10.29
CA LEU A 95 20.80 -9.38 -10.18
C LEU A 95 21.77 -8.74 -9.19
N ASP A 96 22.63 -7.84 -9.69
CA ASP A 96 23.42 -6.95 -8.84
C ASP A 96 22.55 -5.82 -8.23
N GLU A 97 23.11 -5.09 -7.26
CA GLU A 97 22.43 -3.98 -6.56
C GLU A 97 21.89 -2.91 -7.53
N ASP A 98 22.68 -2.60 -8.55
CA ASP A 98 22.43 -1.53 -9.51
C ASP A 98 21.29 -1.93 -10.47
N GLN A 99 21.22 -3.20 -10.84
CA GLN A 99 20.10 -3.77 -11.59
C GLN A 99 18.83 -3.85 -10.73
N ARG A 100 18.94 -4.19 -9.44
CA ARG A 100 17.80 -4.25 -8.52
C ARG A 100 17.15 -2.88 -8.32
N ASP A 101 17.95 -1.83 -8.18
CA ASP A 101 17.47 -0.46 -8.03
C ASP A 101 16.71 0.00 -9.30
N ARG A 102 17.26 -0.32 -10.48
CA ARG A 102 16.63 -0.09 -11.79
C ARG A 102 15.32 -0.85 -11.97
N VAL A 103 15.26 -2.12 -11.60
CA VAL A 103 14.06 -2.96 -11.70
C VAL A 103 12.97 -2.52 -10.72
N ALA A 104 13.35 -2.07 -9.53
CA ALA A 104 12.41 -1.58 -8.52
C ALA A 104 11.80 -0.22 -8.85
N ARG A 105 12.53 0.64 -9.57
CA ARG A 105 12.16 2.04 -9.84
C ARG A 105 12.55 2.50 -11.26
N PRO A 106 12.10 1.83 -12.34
CA PRO A 106 12.66 2.04 -13.67
C PRO A 106 12.38 3.44 -14.27
N TYR A 107 11.34 4.15 -13.79
CA TYR A 107 11.10 5.57 -14.08
C TYR A 107 12.28 6.48 -13.67
N ARG A 108 13.09 6.11 -12.67
CA ARG A 108 14.29 6.87 -12.25
C ARG A 108 15.43 6.81 -13.28
N PHE A 109 15.35 5.92 -14.28
CA PHE A 109 16.44 5.57 -15.21
C PHE A 109 16.04 5.70 -16.70
N VAL A 110 15.03 6.52 -16.99
CA VAL A 110 14.55 6.82 -18.36
C VAL A 110 15.59 7.49 -19.28
N ASP A 111 16.70 7.97 -18.71
CA ASP A 111 17.83 8.57 -19.43
C ASP A 111 18.95 7.58 -19.79
N GLU A 112 18.89 6.34 -19.29
CA GLU A 112 19.91 5.32 -19.52
C GLU A 112 19.75 4.59 -20.87
N PRO A 113 20.83 3.97 -21.42
CA PRO A 113 20.77 3.22 -22.68
C PRO A 113 19.91 1.94 -22.65
N TYR A 114 19.48 1.49 -21.47
CA TYR A 114 18.67 0.28 -21.29
C TYR A 114 17.53 0.53 -20.31
N LEU A 115 16.31 0.14 -20.70
CA LEU A 115 15.18 0.05 -19.76
C LEU A 115 15.08 -1.39 -19.23
N TYR A 116 14.64 -1.50 -17.98
CA TYR A 116 14.40 -2.76 -17.31
C TYR A 116 12.89 -3.02 -17.20
N ALA A 117 12.50 -4.26 -17.49
CA ALA A 117 11.14 -4.77 -17.35
C ALA A 117 11.16 -6.04 -16.52
N GLU A 118 10.08 -6.34 -15.81
CA GLU A 118 10.01 -7.54 -14.98
C GLU A 118 8.66 -8.24 -15.11
N GLU A 119 8.64 -9.51 -14.75
CA GLU A 119 7.39 -10.25 -14.52
C GLU A 119 7.52 -11.14 -13.29
N ALA A 120 6.45 -11.23 -12.50
CA ALA A 120 6.28 -12.22 -11.44
C ALA A 120 5.02 -13.04 -11.69
N TRP A 121 4.95 -14.28 -11.20
CA TRP A 121 3.75 -15.10 -11.34
C TRP A 121 3.63 -16.18 -10.27
N SER A 122 2.39 -16.56 -9.99
CA SER A 122 2.04 -17.74 -9.18
C SER A 122 0.87 -18.47 -9.85
N LYS A 123 0.90 -19.80 -9.97
CA LYS A 123 -0.22 -20.56 -10.53
C LYS A 123 -0.41 -21.93 -9.88
N GLY A 124 -1.66 -22.33 -9.69
CA GLY A 124 -2.01 -23.67 -9.25
C GLY A 124 -1.84 -24.70 -10.36
N GLY A 125 -0.97 -25.69 -10.16
CA GLY A 125 -0.84 -26.87 -11.02
C GLY A 125 -1.86 -27.96 -10.70
N LYS A 126 -2.14 -28.83 -11.68
CA LYS A 126 -3.19 -29.86 -11.56
C LYS A 126 -2.92 -30.93 -10.50
N ASP A 127 -1.66 -31.13 -10.13
CA ASP A 127 -1.22 -32.18 -9.21
C ASP A 127 -0.96 -31.65 -7.78
N GLY A 128 -1.55 -30.51 -7.42
CA GLY A 128 -1.32 -29.85 -6.11
C GLY A 128 0.04 -29.16 -5.98
N VAL A 129 0.79 -29.05 -7.08
CA VAL A 129 2.06 -28.32 -7.17
C VAL A 129 1.78 -26.87 -7.60
N THR A 130 2.17 -25.91 -6.78
CA THR A 130 2.16 -24.48 -7.14
C THR A 130 3.47 -24.10 -7.80
N GLU A 131 3.42 -23.45 -8.97
CA GLU A 131 4.60 -22.83 -9.58
C GLU A 131 4.61 -21.34 -9.25
N ARG A 132 5.71 -20.86 -8.67
CA ARG A 132 6.01 -19.44 -8.40
C ARG A 132 7.21 -19.03 -9.23
N GLY A 133 7.28 -17.79 -9.68
CA GLY A 133 8.43 -17.31 -10.44
C GLY A 133 8.55 -15.81 -10.55
N TYR A 134 9.76 -15.38 -10.90
CA TYR A 134 10.16 -13.98 -11.08
C TYR A 134 11.22 -13.90 -12.18
N ARG A 135 11.12 -12.92 -13.08
CA ARG A 135 12.11 -12.70 -14.14
C ARG A 135 12.30 -11.23 -14.46
N VAL A 136 13.50 -10.88 -14.88
CA VAL A 136 13.92 -9.54 -15.29
C VAL A 136 14.49 -9.59 -16.69
N TRP A 137 13.97 -8.70 -17.53
CA TRP A 137 14.46 -8.41 -18.87
C TRP A 137 15.09 -7.02 -18.89
N ARG A 138 16.06 -6.81 -19.79
CA ARG A 138 16.42 -5.46 -20.25
C ARG A 138 16.24 -5.34 -21.75
N HIS A 139 15.94 -4.15 -22.24
CA HIS A 139 15.93 -3.83 -23.66
C HIS A 139 16.59 -2.47 -23.91
N GLU A 140 16.99 -2.22 -25.16
CA GLU A 140 17.59 -0.95 -25.57
C GLU A 140 16.57 0.20 -25.39
N ASN A 141 17.01 1.32 -24.82
CA ASN A 141 16.22 2.53 -24.72
C ASN A 141 16.44 3.35 -25.99
N THR A 142 15.50 3.29 -26.94
CA THR A 142 15.62 3.95 -28.23
C THR A 142 15.36 5.46 -28.17
N THR A 143 14.81 5.96 -27.05
CA THR A 143 14.45 7.36 -26.84
C THR A 143 14.84 7.87 -25.43
N PRO A 144 16.13 7.83 -25.01
CA PRO A 144 16.51 8.21 -23.66
C PRO A 144 16.15 9.66 -23.34
N LEU A 145 15.27 9.84 -22.36
CA LEU A 145 14.73 11.13 -21.97
C LEU A 145 15.71 11.85 -21.04
N ARG A 146 15.77 13.18 -21.10
CA ARG A 146 16.58 13.98 -20.17
C ARG A 146 15.69 15.00 -19.50
N ALA A 147 15.65 14.97 -18.17
CA ALA A 147 14.95 15.96 -17.37
C ALA A 147 15.40 17.38 -17.75
N GLU A 148 14.49 18.17 -18.33
CA GLU A 148 14.77 19.56 -18.67
C GLU A 148 14.87 20.39 -17.39
N ARG A 149 15.98 21.11 -17.21
CA ARG A 149 16.14 22.04 -16.09
C ARG A 149 15.22 23.23 -16.28
N LYS A 150 14.21 23.33 -15.42
CA LYS A 150 13.23 24.40 -15.46
C LYS A 150 13.86 25.70 -14.93
N SER A 151 13.44 26.82 -15.52
CA SER A 151 13.90 28.16 -15.14
C SER A 151 12.80 29.17 -15.37
N GLY A 152 12.34 29.83 -14.30
CA GLY A 152 11.28 30.82 -14.31
C GLY A 152 11.08 31.43 -12.92
N PRO A 153 10.06 32.29 -12.73
CA PRO A 153 9.53 32.55 -11.40
C PRO A 153 8.86 31.28 -10.83
N PRO A 154 8.72 31.16 -9.50
CA PRO A 154 8.01 30.03 -8.89
C PRO A 154 6.53 29.99 -9.29
N LYS A 155 5.95 28.78 -9.33
CA LYS A 155 4.51 28.59 -9.20
C LYS A 155 4.05 29.09 -7.83
N ILE A 156 2.86 29.67 -7.74
CA ILE A 156 2.21 30.05 -6.48
C ILE A 156 0.97 29.18 -6.37
N ASN A 157 0.74 28.56 -5.22
CA ASN A 157 -0.49 27.81 -5.00
C ASN A 157 -1.72 28.73 -5.00
N ASP A 158 -2.83 28.29 -5.58
CA ASP A 158 -4.07 29.06 -5.62
C ASP A 158 -4.63 29.38 -4.22
N ASN A 159 -4.42 28.52 -3.22
CA ASN A 159 -4.76 28.78 -1.81
C ASN A 159 -3.95 29.96 -1.25
N VAL A 160 -2.64 30.01 -1.52
CA VAL A 160 -1.76 31.13 -1.14
C VAL A 160 -2.13 32.39 -1.90
N ALA A 161 -2.35 32.30 -3.21
CA ALA A 161 -2.76 33.43 -4.04
C ALA A 161 -4.07 34.07 -3.54
N GLN A 162 -5.08 33.23 -3.27
CA GLN A 162 -6.34 33.68 -2.67
C GLN A 162 -6.16 34.22 -1.25
N PHE A 163 -5.23 33.68 -0.45
CA PHE A 163 -5.00 34.18 0.91
C PHE A 163 -4.32 35.55 0.91
N VAL A 164 -3.29 35.78 0.08
CA VAL A 164 -2.60 37.08 0.02
C VAL A 164 -3.46 38.19 -0.57
N GLU A 165 -4.52 37.87 -1.33
CA GLU A 165 -5.49 38.86 -1.77
C GLU A 165 -6.38 39.37 -0.62
N ARG A 166 -6.65 38.55 0.41
CA ARG A 166 -7.56 38.89 1.53
C ARG A 166 -7.07 40.09 2.37
N PRO A 167 -7.98 40.97 2.83
CA PRO A 167 -7.64 42.04 3.79
C PRO A 167 -7.05 41.53 5.10
N GLU A 168 -7.47 40.35 5.56
CA GLU A 168 -7.10 39.75 6.84
C GLU A 168 -5.60 39.39 6.88
N ALA A 169 -5.10 38.69 5.86
CA ALA A 169 -3.67 38.35 5.72
C ALA A 169 -2.76 39.61 5.74
N LYS A 170 -3.25 40.71 5.16
CA LYS A 170 -2.56 42.01 5.17
C LYS A 170 -2.58 42.70 6.54
N ALA A 171 -3.58 42.41 7.37
CA ALA A 171 -3.70 42.93 8.73
C ALA A 171 -2.90 42.11 9.75
N GLU A 172 -2.79 40.80 9.56
CA GLU A 172 -1.90 39.91 10.34
C GLU A 172 -0.42 40.25 10.11
N GLY A 173 -0.09 40.78 8.93
CA GLY A 173 1.22 41.36 8.62
C GLY A 173 2.35 40.35 8.44
N LYS A 174 2.05 39.06 8.59
CA LYS A 174 2.91 37.90 8.33
C LYS A 174 2.21 36.90 7.41
N LEU A 175 3.00 36.03 6.80
CA LEU A 175 2.57 34.86 6.08
C LEU A 175 3.44 33.69 6.53
N GLU A 176 2.85 32.55 6.81
CA GLU A 176 3.59 31.27 6.81
C GLU A 176 3.46 30.68 5.41
N LEU A 177 4.60 30.28 4.83
CA LEU A 177 4.75 29.85 3.45
C LEU A 177 5.75 28.70 3.37
N ASP A 178 5.45 27.70 2.56
CA ASP A 178 6.39 26.64 2.21
C ASP A 178 7.03 26.91 0.85
N LEU A 179 8.36 26.81 0.76
CA LEU A 179 9.14 27.24 -0.42
C LEU A 179 9.96 26.08 -1.02
N LYS A 180 9.63 25.64 -2.25
CA LYS A 180 10.39 24.61 -3.00
C LYS A 180 11.61 25.22 -3.69
N LEU A 181 12.79 24.64 -3.48
CA LEU A 181 14.03 25.05 -4.17
C LEU A 181 14.05 24.64 -5.66
N GLN A 182 14.33 25.58 -6.56
CA GLN A 182 14.39 25.34 -8.00
C GLN A 182 15.56 24.41 -8.38
N ASN A 183 15.26 23.37 -9.17
CA ASN A 183 16.21 22.35 -9.61
C ASN A 183 16.89 21.57 -8.46
N PHE A 184 16.24 21.44 -7.30
CA PHE A 184 16.62 20.43 -6.31
C PHE A 184 16.22 19.06 -6.86
N PRO A 185 17.10 18.03 -6.84
CA PRO A 185 16.83 16.77 -7.52
C PRO A 185 15.69 15.98 -6.86
N GLU A 186 14.92 15.26 -7.69
CA GLU A 186 13.98 14.19 -7.31
C GLU A 186 14.67 13.07 -6.48
N TRP A 187 13.93 12.07 -5.97
CA TRP A 187 14.48 11.02 -5.07
C TRP A 187 15.51 10.10 -5.75
N ASN A 188 16.80 10.45 -5.63
CA ASN A 188 17.91 9.69 -6.19
C ASN A 188 18.68 8.85 -5.15
N ILE A 189 18.06 8.55 -4.00
CA ILE A 189 18.67 7.76 -2.93
C ILE A 189 18.56 6.27 -3.26
N PRO A 190 19.66 5.49 -3.23
CA PRO A 190 19.61 4.03 -3.46
C PRO A 190 18.70 3.31 -2.46
N LEU A 191 18.01 2.28 -2.91
CA LEU A 191 17.12 1.46 -2.07
C LEU A 191 17.87 0.77 -0.92
N ALA A 192 17.10 0.43 0.12
CA ALA A 192 17.60 -0.36 1.25
C ALA A 192 18.19 -1.70 0.77
N PRO A 193 19.34 -2.14 1.34
CA PRO A 193 19.91 -3.43 1.01
C PRO A 193 19.04 -4.58 1.53
N ARG A 194 18.98 -5.64 0.74
CA ARG A 194 18.23 -6.85 1.06
C ARG A 194 19.11 -7.86 1.82
N ALA A 195 19.04 -7.83 3.15
CA ALA A 195 19.88 -8.67 4.01
C ALA A 195 19.66 -10.19 3.85
N GLU A 196 18.58 -10.60 3.20
CA GLU A 196 18.19 -12.01 2.96
C GLU A 196 18.93 -12.66 1.78
N ASP A 197 19.26 -11.90 0.73
CA ASP A 197 19.80 -12.41 -0.55
C ASP A 197 20.96 -11.58 -1.12
N MET A 198 21.62 -10.77 -0.27
CA MET A 198 22.90 -10.10 -0.54
C MET A 198 23.97 -10.62 0.44
N ALA A 199 25.25 -10.62 0.06
CA ALA A 199 26.29 -10.97 1.03
C ALA A 199 26.42 -9.85 2.09
N PRO A 200 26.79 -10.15 3.35
CA PRO A 200 26.87 -9.13 4.41
C PRO A 200 27.78 -7.93 4.09
N ALA A 201 28.81 -8.12 3.26
CA ALA A 201 29.68 -7.04 2.79
C ALA A 201 28.99 -6.12 1.76
N ASP A 202 28.10 -6.67 0.94
CA ASP A 202 27.30 -5.91 -0.04
C ASP A 202 26.20 -5.14 0.71
N VAL A 203 25.55 -5.78 1.70
CA VAL A 203 24.61 -5.13 2.62
C VAL A 203 25.26 -3.93 3.31
N GLU A 204 26.49 -4.08 3.81
CA GLU A 204 27.27 -2.97 4.38
C GLU A 204 27.63 -1.91 3.32
N ALA A 205 28.05 -2.31 2.12
CA ALA A 205 28.42 -1.40 1.04
C ALA A 205 27.24 -0.52 0.57
N GLN A 206 26.08 -1.12 0.29
CA GLN A 206 24.85 -0.44 -0.10
C GLN A 206 24.27 0.39 1.05
N THR A 207 24.36 -0.05 2.30
CA THR A 207 24.03 0.80 3.47
C THR A 207 24.89 2.07 3.45
N ASN A 208 26.21 1.92 3.34
CA ASN A 208 27.17 3.04 3.29
C ASN A 208 27.03 3.90 2.01
N ARG A 209 26.46 3.37 0.93
CA ARG A 209 26.11 4.11 -0.29
C ARG A 209 24.85 4.96 -0.06
N ARG A 210 23.80 4.36 0.50
CA ARG A 210 22.52 5.02 0.83
C ARG A 210 22.70 6.15 1.83
N SER A 211 23.35 5.90 2.97
CA SER A 211 23.60 6.92 4.00
C SER A 211 24.44 8.10 3.48
N ARG A 212 25.37 7.83 2.56
CA ARG A 212 26.18 8.87 1.91
C ARG A 212 25.35 9.70 0.93
N ALA A 213 24.53 9.06 0.10
CA ALA A 213 23.62 9.76 -0.81
C ALA A 213 22.66 10.69 -0.06
N MET A 214 22.12 10.23 1.09
CA MET A 214 21.30 11.07 1.99
C MET A 214 22.09 12.28 2.50
N ALA A 215 23.29 12.08 3.05
CA ALA A 215 24.13 13.18 3.53
C ALA A 215 24.57 14.17 2.42
N GLU A 216 24.83 13.67 1.21
CA GLU A 216 25.16 14.50 0.04
C GLU A 216 23.96 15.32 -0.44
N ARG A 217 22.74 14.77 -0.36
CA ARG A 217 21.46 15.43 -0.65
C ARG A 217 21.12 16.50 0.37
N GLU A 218 21.27 16.22 1.67
CA GLU A 218 21.11 17.23 2.72
C GLU A 218 22.12 18.38 2.59
N ALA A 219 23.38 18.04 2.32
CA ALA A 219 24.42 19.04 2.09
C ALA A 219 24.17 19.86 0.81
N LEU A 220 23.49 19.30 -0.20
CA LEU A 220 23.02 20.03 -1.38
C LEU A 220 21.89 20.99 -1.01
N PHE A 221 20.92 20.56 -0.20
CA PHE A 221 19.86 21.42 0.31
C PHE A 221 20.44 22.64 1.05
N ASP A 222 21.30 22.43 2.04
CA ASP A 222 21.87 23.54 2.82
C ASP A 222 22.71 24.51 1.95
N ARG A 223 23.32 24.04 0.85
CA ARG A 223 23.99 24.91 -0.14
C ARG A 223 23.02 25.73 -0.99
N MET A 224 21.90 25.14 -1.42
CA MET A 224 20.92 25.79 -2.28
C MET A 224 20.01 26.75 -1.49
N ALA A 225 19.58 26.35 -0.29
CA ALA A 225 18.75 27.15 0.60
C ALA A 225 19.48 28.39 1.17
N ALA A 226 20.82 28.36 1.26
CA ALA A 226 21.62 29.37 1.96
C ALA A 226 21.28 30.83 1.60
N GLY A 227 21.08 31.13 0.30
CA GLY A 227 20.72 32.49 -0.14
C GLY A 227 19.33 32.93 0.28
N ILE A 228 18.36 32.00 0.26
CA ILE A 228 16.96 32.27 0.61
C ILE A 228 16.80 32.37 2.13
N VAL A 229 17.47 31.49 2.88
CA VAL A 229 17.57 31.56 4.36
C VAL A 229 18.18 32.90 4.79
N ALA A 230 19.19 33.40 4.09
CA ALA A 230 19.77 34.72 4.34
C ALA A 230 18.76 35.84 4.03
N GLU A 231 18.09 35.84 2.87
CA GLU A 231 17.08 36.85 2.51
C GLU A 231 15.91 36.88 3.52
N VAL A 232 15.39 35.72 3.90
CA VAL A 232 14.31 35.58 4.90
C VAL A 232 14.73 36.17 6.24
N THR A 233 15.94 35.86 6.71
CA THR A 233 16.46 36.37 7.99
C THR A 233 16.74 37.87 7.94
N GLU A 234 17.36 38.38 6.86
CA GLU A 234 17.67 39.80 6.68
C GLU A 234 16.40 40.67 6.62
N ARG A 235 15.34 40.16 6.00
CA ARG A 235 14.03 40.85 5.90
C ARG A 235 13.15 40.70 7.14
N GLY A 236 13.62 40.06 8.21
CA GLY A 236 12.90 39.93 9.48
C GLY A 236 11.85 38.81 9.50
N GLY A 237 11.95 37.85 8.58
CA GLY A 237 11.27 36.56 8.68
C GLY A 237 12.08 35.53 9.48
N ARG A 238 11.51 34.34 9.64
CA ARG A 238 12.06 33.20 10.38
C ARG A 238 11.91 31.93 9.54
N VAL A 239 12.94 31.09 9.51
CA VAL A 239 12.80 29.71 9.02
C VAL A 239 12.12 28.88 10.10
N VAL A 240 11.02 28.21 9.75
CA VAL A 240 10.25 27.34 10.66
C VAL A 240 10.85 25.93 10.64
N ALA A 241 11.07 25.37 9.45
CA ALA A 241 11.63 24.05 9.24
C ALA A 241 12.53 23.99 7.99
N ARG A 242 13.24 22.88 7.80
CA ARG A 242 14.11 22.60 6.65
C ARG A 242 13.91 21.16 6.19
N HIS A 243 13.10 20.96 5.17
CA HIS A 243 12.78 19.64 4.62
C HIS A 243 13.87 19.24 3.63
N LYS A 244 15.00 18.80 4.20
CA LYS A 244 16.24 18.61 3.45
C LYS A 244 16.18 17.43 2.48
N LYS A 245 15.25 16.50 2.67
CA LYS A 245 15.07 15.31 1.83
C LYS A 245 14.12 15.64 0.68
N THR A 246 13.08 16.47 0.88
CA THR A 246 12.12 16.88 -0.16
C THR A 246 12.54 18.10 -1.00
N GLY A 247 13.34 19.01 -0.43
CA GLY A 247 13.76 20.25 -1.10
C GLY A 247 12.97 21.51 -0.71
N TRP A 248 12.25 21.47 0.42
CA TRP A 248 11.37 22.56 0.87
C TRP A 248 11.87 23.30 2.12
N LEU A 249 11.44 24.55 2.25
CA LEU A 249 11.79 25.46 3.33
C LEU A 249 10.53 26.17 3.85
N SER A 250 9.97 25.72 4.97
CA SER A 250 8.87 26.41 5.65
C SER A 250 9.38 27.70 6.31
N VAL A 251 8.74 28.83 6.02
CA VAL A 251 9.13 30.15 6.52
C VAL A 251 7.94 30.96 7.03
N GLU A 252 8.19 31.74 8.08
CA GLU A 252 7.28 32.77 8.61
C GLU A 252 7.86 34.13 8.19
N VAL A 253 7.28 34.81 7.21
CA VAL A 253 7.80 36.06 6.63
C VAL A 253 6.83 37.23 6.81
N PRO A 254 7.32 38.48 6.91
CA PRO A 254 6.44 39.65 6.83
C PRO A 254 5.71 39.68 5.49
N PHE A 255 4.43 40.08 5.47
CA PHE A 255 3.58 40.08 4.26
C PHE A 255 4.26 40.79 3.07
N ALA A 256 4.95 41.90 3.33
CA ALA A 256 5.68 42.68 2.32
C ALA A 256 6.84 41.93 1.62
N MET A 257 7.23 40.75 2.09
CA MET A 257 8.26 39.90 1.47
C MET A 257 7.70 38.98 0.37
N PHE A 258 6.40 38.68 0.36
CA PHE A 258 5.78 37.78 -0.62
C PHE A 258 6.15 38.12 -2.06
N ASP A 259 6.08 39.41 -2.38
CA ASP A 259 6.40 40.00 -3.67
C ASP A 259 7.86 39.74 -4.11
N SER A 260 8.79 39.58 -3.17
CA SER A 260 10.19 39.20 -3.45
C SER A 260 10.29 37.71 -3.78
N LEU A 261 9.68 36.86 -2.95
CA LEU A 261 9.67 35.41 -3.09
C LEU A 261 9.00 34.97 -4.40
N ALA A 262 7.83 35.54 -4.72
CA ALA A 262 7.07 35.31 -5.96
C ALA A 262 7.83 35.65 -7.25
N ARG A 263 8.99 36.30 -7.17
CA ARG A 263 9.88 36.62 -8.29
C ARG A 263 11.28 36.01 -8.16
N ASN A 264 11.55 35.24 -7.10
CA ASN A 264 12.87 34.67 -6.83
C ASN A 264 13.04 33.36 -7.64
N THR A 265 13.81 33.42 -8.73
CA THR A 265 14.03 32.28 -9.65
C THR A 265 14.93 31.16 -9.08
N ALA A 266 15.30 31.24 -7.80
CA ALA A 266 15.84 30.11 -7.04
C ALA A 266 14.74 29.26 -6.37
N LEU A 267 13.46 29.64 -6.50
CA LEU A 267 12.30 28.88 -6.08
C LEU A 267 11.53 28.33 -7.29
N ALA A 268 11.01 27.10 -7.13
CA ALA A 268 10.07 26.49 -8.07
C ALA A 268 8.60 26.65 -7.64
N ARG A 269 8.32 26.70 -6.33
CA ARG A 269 6.95 26.76 -5.78
C ARG A 269 6.85 27.52 -4.45
N ILE A 270 5.67 28.05 -4.15
CA ILE A 270 5.25 28.67 -2.88
C ILE A 270 3.87 28.12 -2.48
N ASP A 271 3.72 27.62 -1.25
CA ASP A 271 2.49 26.95 -0.75
C ASP A 271 2.10 27.29 0.71
N GLY A 272 0.94 26.80 1.20
CA GLY A 272 0.53 26.89 2.63
C GLY A 272 -0.91 26.43 2.99
N PRO A 273 -1.24 26.12 4.28
CA PRO A 273 -2.19 25.04 4.61
C PRO A 273 -3.42 25.38 5.50
N TYR A 274 -4.60 24.74 5.28
CA TYR A 274 -5.87 25.01 6.02
C TYR A 274 -6.90 23.82 6.12
N GLY A 275 -7.31 23.35 7.33
CA GLY A 275 -8.59 22.61 7.60
C GLY A 275 -8.60 21.05 7.79
N LYS A 276 -9.54 20.45 8.60
CA LYS A 276 -9.87 18.97 8.80
C LYS A 276 -11.24 18.70 9.55
N THR A 277 -11.97 17.56 9.36
CA THR A 277 -13.23 17.10 10.12
C THR A 277 -13.70 15.59 9.96
N GLY A 278 -14.55 15.01 10.87
CA GLY A 278 -15.28 13.68 10.76
C GLY A 278 -16.18 13.17 11.98
N GLY A 279 -16.98 12.06 11.89
CA GLY A 279 -17.70 11.24 12.98
C GLY A 279 -18.78 10.12 12.55
N PRO A 280 -19.41 9.27 13.45
CA PRO A 280 -20.14 7.90 13.29
C PRO A 280 -19.58 6.40 13.18
N THR A 281 -20.36 5.27 13.37
CA THR A 281 -19.91 3.79 13.52
C THR A 281 -20.68 2.53 12.90
N TRP A 282 -20.02 1.35 12.72
CA TRP A 282 -20.37 -0.14 12.58
C TRP A 282 -19.28 -1.02 13.27
N SER A 283 -19.33 -2.33 13.50
CA SER A 283 -18.29 -3.05 14.31
C SER A 283 -16.90 -3.34 13.69
N LEU A 284 -15.79 -2.99 14.39
CA LEU A 284 -14.36 -3.09 13.99
C LEU A 284 -13.94 -4.35 13.22
N GLY A 285 -13.85 -5.51 13.87
CA GLY A 285 -13.42 -6.75 13.19
C GLY A 285 -14.45 -7.29 12.19
N GLY A 286 -15.69 -6.76 12.21
CA GLY A 286 -16.74 -7.10 11.26
C GLY A 286 -16.38 -6.81 9.80
N GLY A 287 -15.41 -5.92 9.55
CA GLY A 287 -14.85 -5.72 8.21
C GLY A 287 -14.25 -7.00 7.62
N ARG A 288 -13.59 -7.85 8.43
CA ARG A 288 -12.80 -8.99 7.92
C ARG A 288 -13.61 -10.13 7.32
N ASP A 289 -14.90 -10.20 7.61
CA ASP A 289 -15.78 -11.32 7.23
C ASP A 289 -15.70 -11.60 5.71
N PRO A 290 -15.74 -12.89 5.29
CA PRO A 290 -15.60 -13.31 3.89
C PRO A 290 -16.49 -12.62 2.86
N ASN A 291 -17.60 -12.03 3.29
CA ASN A 291 -18.58 -11.37 2.42
C ASN A 291 -18.31 -9.88 2.21
N TYR A 292 -17.42 -9.27 3.00
CA TYR A 292 -17.04 -7.85 2.92
C TYR A 292 -15.59 -7.71 2.44
N LEU A 293 -14.60 -7.80 3.33
CA LEU A 293 -13.19 -7.60 2.98
C LEU A 293 -12.41 -8.91 2.77
N ASP A 294 -12.95 -10.07 3.19
CA ASP A 294 -12.36 -11.42 3.05
C ASP A 294 -10.93 -11.54 3.65
N VAL A 295 -10.67 -10.78 4.72
CA VAL A 295 -9.39 -10.77 5.45
C VAL A 295 -9.28 -11.96 6.40
N ASP A 296 -10.40 -12.47 6.92
CA ASP A 296 -10.41 -13.70 7.74
C ASP A 296 -9.84 -14.92 6.99
N ARG A 297 -9.88 -14.92 5.65
CA ARG A 297 -9.21 -15.94 4.81
C ARG A 297 -7.68 -15.86 4.90
N PHE A 298 -7.12 -14.66 5.00
CA PHE A 298 -5.69 -14.44 5.20
C PHE A 298 -5.28 -14.86 6.61
N HIS A 299 -6.06 -14.49 7.62
CA HIS A 299 -5.83 -14.90 9.02
C HIS A 299 -5.90 -16.43 9.17
N ALA A 300 -6.89 -17.08 8.57
CA ALA A 300 -7.03 -18.54 8.57
C ALA A 300 -5.89 -19.28 7.82
N ALA A 301 -5.18 -18.59 6.93
CA ALA A 301 -3.98 -19.10 6.27
C ALA A 301 -2.67 -18.75 7.00
N GLY A 302 -2.73 -17.99 8.11
CA GLY A 302 -1.59 -17.57 8.93
C GLY A 302 -0.98 -16.22 8.56
N TYR A 303 -1.58 -15.46 7.63
CA TYR A 303 -1.07 -14.16 7.21
C TYR A 303 -1.71 -13.06 8.09
N LEU A 304 -0.94 -12.55 9.06
CA LEU A 304 -1.41 -11.69 10.16
C LEU A 304 -0.65 -10.35 10.26
N GLY A 305 0.45 -10.21 9.52
CA GLY A 305 1.43 -9.12 9.64
C GLY A 305 2.77 -9.56 10.24
N GLU A 306 2.86 -10.77 10.82
CA GLU A 306 4.04 -11.24 11.54
C GLU A 306 5.28 -11.48 10.66
N GLN A 307 5.10 -11.67 9.34
CA GLN A 307 6.17 -12.07 8.43
C GLN A 307 7.33 -11.05 8.38
N PRO A 308 8.56 -11.41 8.78
CA PRO A 308 9.67 -10.47 8.83
C PRO A 308 10.08 -9.91 7.47
N ASN A 309 10.54 -8.65 7.46
CA ASN A 309 10.98 -7.94 6.27
C ASN A 309 12.35 -7.26 6.46
N ALA A 310 13.40 -8.08 6.64
CA ALA A 310 14.76 -7.61 6.86
C ALA A 310 15.34 -6.85 5.65
N ALA A 311 14.75 -7.02 4.47
CA ALA A 311 14.98 -6.21 3.28
C ALA A 311 14.53 -4.74 3.41
N ARG A 312 13.65 -4.40 4.35
CA ARG A 312 13.20 -3.02 4.63
C ARG A 312 13.88 -2.47 5.87
N HIS A 313 13.72 -3.12 7.02
CA HIS A 313 14.09 -2.58 8.33
C HIS A 313 14.56 -3.68 9.30
N ALA A 314 15.06 -3.27 10.47
CA ALA A 314 15.54 -4.19 11.50
C ALA A 314 14.47 -4.55 12.55
N PHE A 315 13.22 -4.12 12.34
CA PHE A 315 12.15 -4.22 13.33
C PHE A 315 11.53 -5.62 13.44
N GLY A 316 11.86 -6.51 12.50
CA GLY A 316 11.28 -7.84 12.36
C GLY A 316 10.12 -7.79 11.37
N ASP A 317 8.93 -8.02 11.92
CA ASP A 317 7.60 -8.12 11.33
C ASP A 317 7.20 -6.85 10.54
N ILE A 318 6.09 -6.88 9.79
CA ILE A 318 5.70 -5.78 8.89
C ILE A 318 5.34 -4.52 9.70
N VAL A 319 5.88 -3.36 9.30
CA VAL A 319 5.71 -2.10 10.05
C VAL A 319 4.83 -1.07 9.33
N ILE A 320 3.72 -0.70 9.98
CA ILE A 320 2.82 0.37 9.58
C ILE A 320 3.20 1.67 10.29
N GLY A 321 3.57 2.72 9.54
CA GLY A 321 3.68 4.08 10.05
C GLY A 321 2.29 4.72 10.15
N VAL A 322 1.75 4.93 11.35
CA VAL A 322 0.47 5.60 11.56
C VAL A 322 0.74 7.08 11.80
N ASN A 323 0.44 7.91 10.80
CA ASN A 323 0.77 9.33 10.77
C ASN A 323 -0.49 10.15 11.06
N GLU A 324 -0.58 10.82 12.21
CA GLU A 324 -1.84 11.45 12.65
C GLU A 324 -1.62 12.81 13.32
N PRO A 325 -2.58 13.74 13.22
CA PRO A 325 -2.45 15.06 13.83
C PRO A 325 -2.56 15.06 15.36
N GLY A 326 -3.24 14.05 15.92
CA GLY A 326 -3.67 13.96 17.32
C GLY A 326 -2.70 13.18 18.22
N GLY A 327 -3.23 12.67 19.33
CA GLY A 327 -2.48 11.82 20.26
C GLY A 327 -2.72 10.32 20.04
N PHE A 328 -1.84 9.49 20.60
CA PHE A 328 -2.02 8.04 20.67
C PHE A 328 -1.90 7.52 22.10
N GLU A 329 -2.81 6.60 22.42
CA GLU A 329 -2.75 5.74 23.60
C GLU A 329 -1.85 4.53 23.29
N SER A 330 -0.55 4.77 23.15
CA SER A 330 0.45 3.74 22.78
C SER A 330 0.53 2.57 23.76
N GLY A 331 0.12 2.79 25.01
CA GLY A 331 0.04 1.77 26.07
C GLY A 331 -1.24 0.92 26.07
N ALA A 332 -2.20 1.18 25.16
CA ALA A 332 -3.48 0.47 25.13
C ALA A 332 -3.34 -1.05 24.96
N CYS A 333 -4.31 -1.80 25.51
CA CYS A 333 -4.27 -3.26 25.45
C CYS A 333 -4.17 -3.83 24.02
N ALA A 334 -4.84 -3.17 23.08
CA ALA A 334 -4.92 -3.59 21.68
C ALA A 334 -3.57 -3.62 20.94
N PHE A 335 -2.52 -3.07 21.54
CA PHE A 335 -1.19 -3.03 20.97
C PHE A 335 -0.17 -3.80 21.83
N LYS A 336 -0.61 -4.76 22.67
CA LYS A 336 0.25 -5.54 23.57
C LYS A 336 -0.08 -7.02 23.57
N GLU A 337 0.93 -7.85 23.29
CA GLU A 337 0.84 -9.30 23.24
C GLU A 337 0.21 -9.91 24.52
N GLY A 338 -0.69 -10.88 24.32
CA GLY A 338 -1.07 -11.88 25.31
C GLY A 338 -2.02 -11.42 26.43
N ALA A 339 -2.66 -12.42 27.05
CA ALA A 339 -3.72 -12.23 28.04
C ALA A 339 -3.43 -11.16 29.09
N GLY A 340 -4.36 -10.22 29.25
CA GLY A 340 -4.24 -9.11 30.19
C GLY A 340 -3.21 -8.04 29.80
N CYS A 341 -2.78 -7.97 28.53
CA CYS A 341 -1.89 -6.93 27.99
C CYS A 341 -0.47 -6.93 28.60
N THR A 342 0.08 -8.11 28.89
CA THR A 342 1.30 -8.27 29.72
C THR A 342 2.59 -8.60 28.96
N GLY A 343 2.52 -8.87 27.66
CA GLY A 343 3.67 -9.12 26.79
C GLY A 343 4.30 -7.85 26.21
N ALA A 344 5.01 -7.97 25.08
CA ALA A 344 5.62 -6.83 24.41
C ALA A 344 4.56 -5.95 23.72
N SER A 345 4.91 -4.68 23.48
CA SER A 345 4.07 -3.82 22.62
C SER A 345 4.43 -4.00 21.14
N ARG A 346 3.39 -4.05 20.30
CA ARG A 346 3.50 -3.95 18.84
C ARG A 346 3.78 -2.51 18.38
N ILE A 347 3.61 -1.52 19.27
CA ILE A 347 4.16 -0.17 19.06
C ILE A 347 5.66 -0.21 19.37
N ILE A 348 6.49 -0.01 18.34
CA ILE A 348 7.95 -0.15 18.45
C ILE A 348 8.67 1.18 18.69
N GLU A 349 8.15 2.26 18.10
CA GLU A 349 8.65 3.63 18.28
C GLU A 349 7.49 4.63 18.22
N THR A 350 7.63 5.74 18.94
CA THR A 350 6.70 6.87 18.98
C THR A 350 7.45 8.13 18.58
N TYR A 351 6.83 8.99 17.77
CA TYR A 351 7.42 10.26 17.30
C TYR A 351 6.49 11.41 17.59
N ARG A 352 7.02 12.43 18.26
CA ARG A 352 6.32 13.68 18.58
C ARG A 352 6.72 14.75 17.57
N CYS A 353 5.74 15.38 16.93
CA CYS A 353 5.93 16.23 15.75
C CYS A 353 5.56 17.71 15.97
N ASP A 354 5.72 18.23 17.20
CA ASP A 354 5.45 19.62 17.59
C ASP A 354 6.71 20.45 17.93
N HIS A 355 7.89 19.94 17.60
CA HIS A 355 9.15 20.56 17.99
C HIS A 355 9.63 21.63 16.99
N THR A 356 10.39 22.61 17.49
CA THR A 356 10.96 23.67 16.64
C THR A 356 12.37 23.31 16.20
N GLY A 357 12.58 23.15 14.88
CA GLY A 357 13.85 22.74 14.28
C GLY A 357 13.76 21.40 13.55
N THR A 358 14.10 20.31 14.23
CA THR A 358 13.71 18.94 13.81
C THR A 358 12.29 18.71 14.28
N VAL A 359 11.31 18.77 13.38
CA VAL A 359 9.90 18.90 13.79
C VAL A 359 9.38 17.63 14.46
N CYS A 360 9.69 16.47 13.89
CA CYS A 360 9.51 15.17 14.53
C CYS A 360 10.79 14.75 15.29
N GLN A 361 10.63 14.24 16.51
CA GLN A 361 11.68 13.55 17.28
C GLN A 361 11.11 12.26 17.91
N PRO A 362 11.95 11.23 18.17
CA PRO A 362 11.54 10.07 18.95
C PRO A 362 11.14 10.47 20.37
N ASP A 363 9.97 9.99 20.81
CA ASP A 363 9.43 10.11 22.17
C ASP A 363 9.54 8.72 22.87
N PRO A 364 9.33 8.58 24.18
CA PRO A 364 9.24 7.27 24.81
C PRO A 364 8.00 6.49 24.34
N VAL A 365 8.17 5.18 24.15
CA VAL A 365 7.04 4.26 24.01
C VAL A 365 6.37 4.08 25.39
N GLU A 366 5.08 3.75 25.40
CA GLU A 366 4.22 3.58 26.58
C GLU A 366 3.89 4.85 27.40
N THR A 367 4.53 6.00 27.16
CA THR A 367 3.93 7.28 27.57
C THR A 367 2.76 7.58 26.64
N ASN A 368 1.54 7.60 27.19
CA ASN A 368 0.36 8.12 26.50
C ASN A 368 0.64 9.57 26.10
N PHE A 369 0.62 9.88 24.80
CA PHE A 369 1.03 11.19 24.26
C PHE A 369 0.29 12.37 24.91
N CYS A 370 -0.88 12.13 25.50
CA CYS A 370 -1.72 13.15 26.09
C CYS A 370 -1.65 13.27 27.63
N ASP A 371 -0.93 12.39 28.34
CA ASP A 371 -0.84 12.47 29.80
C ASP A 371 -0.12 13.74 30.30
N SER A 372 0.81 14.28 29.51
CA SER A 372 1.52 15.54 29.78
C SER A 372 0.82 16.78 29.22
N ASP A 373 0.20 16.66 28.04
CA ASP A 373 -0.25 17.80 27.24
C ASP A 373 -1.77 18.02 27.28
N GLY A 374 -2.52 17.07 27.83
CA GLY A 374 -3.98 17.16 27.97
C GLY A 374 -4.73 17.09 26.64
N CYS A 375 -4.14 16.52 25.59
CA CYS A 375 -4.86 16.31 24.34
C CYS A 375 -6.04 15.34 24.52
N THR A 376 -7.16 15.68 23.87
CA THR A 376 -8.41 14.91 23.89
C THR A 376 -8.72 14.27 22.53
N ASP A 377 -7.79 14.39 21.58
CA ASP A 377 -7.92 13.86 20.23
C ASP A 377 -7.38 12.43 20.18
N SER A 378 -8.30 11.48 20.29
CA SER A 378 -8.03 10.05 20.25
C SER A 378 -7.95 9.48 18.84
N HIS A 379 -8.14 10.29 17.78
CA HIS A 379 -8.25 9.86 16.38
C HIS A 379 -7.20 8.82 15.97
N GLY A 380 -5.92 9.09 16.24
CA GLY A 380 -4.83 8.19 15.86
C GLY A 380 -4.84 6.85 16.60
N THR A 381 -5.37 6.81 17.83
CA THR A 381 -5.60 5.54 18.53
C THR A 381 -6.65 4.69 17.81
N MET A 382 -7.69 5.32 17.30
CA MET A 382 -8.78 4.66 16.57
C MET A 382 -8.24 4.07 15.26
N THR A 383 -7.47 4.85 14.50
CA THR A 383 -6.96 4.47 13.18
C THR A 383 -5.89 3.40 13.28
N ALA A 384 -4.97 3.49 14.26
CA ALA A 384 -4.05 2.41 14.60
C ALA A 384 -4.80 1.11 14.96
N SER A 385 -5.88 1.18 15.74
CA SER A 385 -6.63 -0.03 16.12
C SER A 385 -7.38 -0.71 14.96
N ILE A 386 -7.75 0.05 13.92
CA ILE A 386 -8.33 -0.52 12.70
C ILE A 386 -7.27 -1.29 11.90
N ALA A 387 -6.06 -0.71 11.76
CA ALA A 387 -4.98 -1.33 11.03
C ALA A 387 -4.41 -2.57 11.75
N LEU A 388 -4.07 -2.46 13.05
CA LEU A 388 -3.29 -3.46 13.79
C LEU A 388 -3.75 -3.74 15.24
N GLY A 389 -4.94 -3.30 15.65
CA GLY A 389 -5.43 -3.61 16.99
C GLY A 389 -5.69 -5.10 17.16
N ASP A 390 -5.27 -5.71 18.25
CA ASP A 390 -5.49 -7.13 18.54
C ASP A 390 -6.24 -7.31 19.86
N TYR A 391 -7.21 -8.21 19.88
CA TYR A 391 -7.90 -8.62 21.10
C TYR A 391 -7.90 -10.14 21.32
N THR A 392 -7.21 -10.92 20.49
CA THR A 392 -7.15 -12.38 20.59
C THR A 392 -6.34 -12.87 21.80
N ASP A 393 -6.32 -14.18 22.04
CA ASP A 393 -5.59 -14.84 23.14
C ASP A 393 -5.88 -14.22 24.54
N GLY A 394 -7.10 -13.71 24.73
CA GLY A 394 -7.52 -13.11 26.00
C GLY A 394 -7.02 -11.68 26.23
N GLN A 395 -6.62 -10.95 25.19
CA GLN A 395 -6.37 -9.50 25.26
C GLN A 395 -7.68 -8.72 25.43
N GLY A 396 -8.80 -9.21 24.88
CA GLY A 396 -10.14 -8.65 25.08
C GLY A 396 -10.67 -8.80 26.51
N ASN A 397 -10.28 -9.87 27.20
CA ASN A 397 -10.78 -10.23 28.54
C ASN A 397 -10.75 -9.06 29.53
N GLY A 398 -11.90 -8.78 30.16
CA GLY A 398 -12.06 -7.70 31.12
C GLY A 398 -11.96 -6.28 30.52
N LYS A 399 -12.06 -6.11 29.21
CA LYS A 399 -12.16 -4.80 28.54
C LYS A 399 -13.61 -4.53 28.13
N ALA A 400 -14.04 -3.27 28.16
CA ALA A 400 -15.45 -2.90 27.97
C ALA A 400 -15.77 -2.53 26.51
N LEU A 401 -15.53 -3.44 25.57
CA LEU A 401 -15.61 -3.17 24.11
C LEU A 401 -17.03 -3.39 23.57
N GLY A 402 -17.97 -2.63 24.14
CA GLY A 402 -19.40 -2.69 23.86
C GLY A 402 -20.21 -3.63 24.76
N ASP A 403 -19.58 -4.23 25.77
CA ASP A 403 -20.23 -5.22 26.66
C ASP A 403 -21.15 -4.60 27.71
N THR A 404 -22.12 -5.39 28.17
CA THR A 404 -23.14 -5.00 29.16
C THR A 404 -22.83 -5.51 30.58
N TRP A 405 -21.58 -5.91 30.84
CA TRP A 405 -21.14 -6.40 32.13
C TRP A 405 -21.20 -5.32 33.22
N ALA A 406 -21.59 -5.72 34.43
CA ALA A 406 -21.63 -4.81 35.59
C ALA A 406 -20.26 -4.61 36.26
N SER A 407 -19.27 -5.43 35.89
CA SER A 407 -17.90 -5.42 36.38
C SER A 407 -16.99 -6.09 35.36
N ASN A 408 -15.81 -5.53 35.14
CA ASN A 408 -14.78 -6.10 34.27
C ASN A 408 -13.99 -7.23 34.97
N THR A 409 -13.88 -7.16 36.30
CA THR A 409 -13.28 -8.18 37.15
C THR A 409 -14.34 -9.14 37.70
N CYS A 410 -13.97 -10.40 37.91
CA CYS A 410 -14.86 -11.45 38.36
C CYS A 410 -14.24 -12.37 39.42
N THR A 411 -15.12 -13.08 40.11
CA THR A 411 -14.80 -14.24 40.97
C THR A 411 -15.51 -15.51 40.50
N SER A 412 -16.51 -15.37 39.63
CA SER A 412 -17.29 -16.44 39.02
C SER A 412 -17.89 -16.00 37.69
N SER A 413 -18.34 -16.95 36.86
CA SER A 413 -19.07 -16.64 35.61
C SER A 413 -20.41 -15.92 35.81
N ALA A 414 -20.95 -15.91 37.04
CA ALA A 414 -22.15 -15.14 37.35
C ALA A 414 -21.90 -13.62 37.30
N ASP A 415 -20.67 -13.18 37.55
CA ASP A 415 -20.25 -11.78 37.46
C ASP A 415 -20.20 -11.30 35.99
N CYS A 416 -19.99 -12.25 35.06
CA CYS A 416 -19.76 -12.05 33.63
C CYS A 416 -20.99 -12.36 32.76
N VAL A 417 -22.20 -12.31 33.33
CA VAL A 417 -23.47 -12.61 32.65
C VAL A 417 -23.49 -14.03 32.02
N GLY A 418 -22.74 -14.97 32.61
CA GLY A 418 -22.64 -16.37 32.19
C GLY A 418 -21.40 -16.71 31.36
N GLN A 419 -20.61 -15.73 30.91
CA GLN A 419 -19.31 -15.99 30.27
C GLN A 419 -18.27 -16.52 31.27
N PRO A 420 -17.16 -17.15 30.81
CA PRO A 420 -16.12 -17.63 31.70
C PRO A 420 -15.48 -16.49 32.54
N CYS A 421 -14.87 -16.87 33.65
CA CYS A 421 -14.11 -15.97 34.51
C CYS A 421 -12.66 -16.47 34.53
N GLU A 422 -11.76 -15.77 33.84
CA GLU A 422 -10.41 -16.23 33.53
C GLU A 422 -9.38 -15.23 34.07
N ALA A 423 -8.41 -15.73 34.84
CA ALA A 423 -7.46 -14.90 35.62
C ALA A 423 -8.09 -13.85 36.57
N GLY A 424 -9.42 -13.88 36.79
CA GLY A 424 -10.16 -12.85 37.53
C GLY A 424 -10.73 -11.72 36.67
N LEU A 425 -10.69 -11.87 35.34
CA LEU A 425 -11.31 -11.00 34.34
C LEU A 425 -12.48 -11.74 33.67
N CYS A 426 -13.53 -11.00 33.31
CA CYS A 426 -14.61 -11.58 32.52
C CYS A 426 -14.11 -11.90 31.13
N ALA A 427 -14.24 -13.17 30.72
CA ALA A 427 -13.68 -13.65 29.49
C ALA A 427 -14.64 -13.45 28.32
N HIS A 428 -14.07 -13.20 27.14
CA HIS A 428 -14.78 -13.21 25.88
C HIS A 428 -14.60 -14.57 25.18
N SER A 429 -15.37 -14.82 24.13
CA SER A 429 -15.12 -15.96 23.23
C SER A 429 -14.20 -15.54 22.10
N ALA A 430 -13.36 -16.43 21.56
CA ALA A 430 -12.51 -16.15 20.40
C ALA A 430 -13.28 -15.40 19.28
N ALA A 431 -14.43 -15.91 18.82
CA ALA A 431 -15.27 -15.26 17.81
C ALA A 431 -15.83 -13.85 18.17
N TRP A 432 -15.73 -13.41 19.43
CA TRP A 432 -16.01 -12.03 19.87
C TRP A 432 -14.73 -11.16 19.80
N GLU A 433 -13.58 -11.76 20.13
CA GLU A 433 -12.24 -11.13 20.07
C GLU A 433 -11.83 -10.94 18.61
N ASP A 434 -11.93 -12.00 17.79
CA ASP A 434 -11.78 -11.97 16.34
C ASP A 434 -12.59 -10.84 15.71
N ALA A 435 -13.87 -10.71 16.09
CA ALA A 435 -14.80 -9.67 15.61
C ALA A 435 -14.51 -8.24 16.13
N ARG A 436 -13.41 -8.05 16.88
CA ARG A 436 -12.90 -6.77 17.37
C ARG A 436 -11.43 -6.52 17.06
N THR A 437 -10.65 -7.56 16.74
CA THR A 437 -9.33 -7.41 16.15
C THR A 437 -9.42 -6.62 14.83
N GLY A 438 -8.40 -5.81 14.54
CA GLY A 438 -8.21 -5.08 13.29
C GLY A 438 -7.81 -5.97 12.12
N MET A 439 -7.23 -5.38 11.08
CA MET A 439 -6.94 -6.11 9.83
C MET A 439 -5.63 -6.90 9.86
N ALA A 440 -4.60 -6.42 10.56
CA ALA A 440 -3.27 -7.05 10.66
C ALA A 440 -2.78 -7.07 12.13
N PRO A 441 -3.33 -7.96 12.99
CA PRO A 441 -3.05 -7.95 14.43
C PRO A 441 -1.59 -8.11 14.82
N GLU A 442 -0.78 -8.78 13.98
CA GLU A 442 0.64 -9.02 14.24
C GLU A 442 1.56 -8.10 13.42
N ALA A 443 1.01 -7.09 12.76
CA ALA A 443 1.81 -5.99 12.23
C ALA A 443 2.30 -5.09 13.39
N ARG A 444 3.52 -4.60 13.27
CA ARG A 444 4.12 -3.60 14.16
C ARG A 444 3.75 -2.19 13.71
N ALA A 445 3.84 -1.22 14.60
CA ALA A 445 3.56 0.17 14.28
C ALA A 445 4.59 1.17 14.83
N VAL A 446 4.88 2.18 14.02
CA VAL A 446 5.50 3.43 14.46
C VAL A 446 4.41 4.50 14.44
N LEU A 447 4.24 5.22 15.54
CA LEU A 447 3.18 6.22 15.69
C LEU A 447 3.77 7.62 15.61
N PHE A 448 3.36 8.41 14.61
CA PHE A 448 3.78 9.81 14.46
C PHE A 448 2.62 10.72 14.82
N GLY A 449 2.74 11.46 15.92
CA GLY A 449 1.65 12.21 16.56
C GLY A 449 2.05 13.61 17.03
N ILE A 450 1.06 14.30 17.62
CA ILE A 450 1.12 15.69 18.10
C ILE A 450 1.76 16.62 17.06
N THR A 451 0.96 17.08 16.10
CA THR A 451 1.42 18.05 15.09
C THR A 451 1.49 19.49 15.62
N LEU A 452 2.37 20.31 15.04
CA LEU A 452 2.36 21.76 15.26
C LEU A 452 0.97 22.36 14.97
N PRO A 453 0.51 23.34 15.77
CA PRO A 453 -0.79 23.97 15.57
C PRO A 453 -0.75 24.97 14.42
N GLY A 454 -1.93 25.26 13.84
CA GLY A 454 -2.07 26.28 12.80
C GLY A 454 -1.36 25.89 11.50
N THR A 455 -0.58 26.83 10.96
CA THR A 455 0.03 26.75 9.62
C THR A 455 1.36 25.99 9.59
N ALA A 456 2.15 26.01 10.67
CA ALA A 456 3.39 25.21 10.76
C ALA A 456 3.16 23.68 10.74
N LYS A 457 1.90 23.23 10.74
CA LYS A 457 1.44 21.85 10.66
C LYS A 457 1.90 21.10 9.40
N GLU A 458 2.14 21.80 8.29
CA GLU A 458 2.77 21.26 7.07
C GLU A 458 4.15 20.69 7.34
N SER A 459 4.95 21.44 8.10
CA SER A 459 6.30 21.01 8.46
C SER A 459 6.31 19.77 9.35
N SER A 460 5.24 19.53 10.13
CA SER A 460 5.05 18.29 10.87
C SER A 460 4.78 17.11 9.93
N PHE A 461 3.77 17.17 9.06
CA PHE A 461 3.44 16.05 8.16
C PHE A 461 4.59 15.69 7.21
N THR A 462 5.23 16.70 6.63
CA THR A 462 6.44 16.51 5.81
C THR A 462 7.53 15.76 6.60
N SER A 463 7.72 16.11 7.87
CA SER A 463 8.69 15.43 8.74
C SER A 463 8.28 13.99 9.10
N MET A 464 6.99 13.68 9.22
CA MET A 464 6.51 12.29 9.44
C MET A 464 6.92 11.37 8.29
N PHE A 465 6.80 11.85 7.05
CA PHE A 465 7.24 11.13 5.85
C PHE A 465 8.76 11.10 5.69
N GLU A 466 9.45 12.21 5.97
CA GLU A 466 10.93 12.25 5.97
C GLU A 466 11.54 11.26 6.97
N GLU A 467 10.92 11.03 8.13
CA GLU A 467 11.37 10.04 9.11
C GLU A 467 10.84 8.62 8.82
N SER A 468 9.60 8.44 8.35
CA SER A 468 9.12 7.14 7.85
C SER A 468 10.02 6.55 6.74
N THR A 469 10.52 7.43 5.86
CA THR A 469 11.50 7.10 4.80
C THR A 469 12.89 6.75 5.37
N THR A 470 13.24 7.30 6.53
CA THR A 470 14.51 7.03 7.22
C THR A 470 14.46 5.69 7.96
N LEU A 471 13.33 5.40 8.61
CA LEU A 471 13.02 4.11 9.24
C LEU A 471 12.72 2.99 8.23
N ARG A 472 12.41 3.34 6.97
CA ARG A 472 12.10 2.43 5.85
C ARG A 472 10.85 1.58 6.08
N LEU A 473 9.81 2.19 6.64
CA LEU A 473 8.55 1.50 6.98
C LEU A 473 7.89 0.86 5.73
N ASP A 474 7.04 -0.14 5.95
CA ASP A 474 6.42 -0.90 4.85
C ASP A 474 5.25 -0.17 4.22
N ILE A 475 4.40 0.37 5.07
CA ILE A 475 3.12 1.00 4.76
C ILE A 475 3.01 2.25 5.63
N SER A 476 2.43 3.31 5.11
CA SER A 476 2.02 4.48 5.87
C SER A 476 0.49 4.58 5.82
N SER A 477 -0.15 4.68 6.99
CA SER A 477 -1.58 4.88 7.15
C SER A 477 -1.86 6.31 7.57
N ASN A 478 -2.66 7.02 6.80
CA ASN A 478 -2.93 8.45 6.98
C ASN A 478 -4.45 8.69 6.90
N SER A 479 -5.12 8.74 8.04
CA SER A 479 -6.57 8.89 8.11
C SER A 479 -7.05 10.35 8.02
N TRP A 480 -6.26 11.19 7.38
CA TRP A 480 -6.55 12.62 7.25
C TRP A 480 -6.25 13.14 5.85
N SER A 481 -7.06 14.11 5.44
CA SER A 481 -6.71 15.11 4.42
C SER A 481 -6.47 16.46 5.08
N TRP A 482 -6.19 17.48 4.28
CA TRP A 482 -6.16 18.89 4.65
C TRP A 482 -6.49 19.76 3.43
N GLY A 483 -6.50 21.08 3.59
CA GLY A 483 -6.83 22.00 2.50
C GLY A 483 -8.34 22.13 2.27
N SER A 484 -8.69 22.97 1.29
CA SER A 484 -9.98 22.89 0.61
C SER A 484 -9.83 22.08 -0.67
N PRO A 485 -10.84 21.31 -1.11
CA PRO A 485 -10.75 20.53 -2.33
C PRO A 485 -10.24 21.31 -3.55
N ASN A 486 -9.16 20.77 -4.12
CA ASN A 486 -8.33 21.33 -5.18
C ASN A 486 -8.28 20.36 -6.38
N CYS A 487 -8.08 19.07 -6.11
CA CYS A 487 -8.02 18.00 -7.12
C CYS A 487 -6.94 18.24 -8.19
N ASP A 488 -5.77 18.74 -7.77
CA ASP A 488 -4.59 18.90 -8.62
C ASP A 488 -3.69 17.69 -8.41
N ILE A 489 -3.60 16.79 -9.40
CA ILE A 489 -2.80 15.57 -9.28
C ILE A 489 -1.28 15.83 -9.40
N ALA A 490 -0.86 17.08 -9.63
CA ALA A 490 0.52 17.48 -9.42
C ALA A 490 0.81 17.49 -7.92
N ALA A 491 1.94 16.97 -7.45
CA ALA A 491 2.29 17.12 -6.04
C ALA A 491 2.49 18.63 -5.76
N ILE A 492 1.66 19.20 -4.87
CA ILE A 492 1.61 20.64 -4.67
C ILE A 492 2.35 21.13 -3.43
N SER A 493 2.20 20.44 -2.31
CA SER A 493 2.77 20.78 -1.00
C SER A 493 4.12 20.12 -0.73
N SER A 494 4.81 20.54 0.34
CA SER A 494 6.03 19.84 0.80
C SER A 494 5.75 18.43 1.32
N THR A 495 4.49 18.18 1.71
CA THR A 495 4.00 16.88 2.19
C THR A 495 3.82 15.88 1.05
N GLU A 496 3.30 16.31 -0.10
CA GLU A 496 3.11 15.44 -1.26
C GLU A 496 4.44 15.04 -1.90
N ASP A 497 5.39 15.96 -2.00
CA ASP A 497 6.76 15.60 -2.33
C ASP A 497 7.30 14.55 -1.34
N ALA A 498 6.99 14.65 -0.05
CA ALA A 498 7.43 13.66 0.93
C ALA A 498 6.77 12.29 0.72
N ILE A 499 5.52 12.25 0.23
CA ILE A 499 4.77 11.05 -0.13
C ILE A 499 5.32 10.42 -1.42
N GLU A 500 5.60 11.22 -2.43
CA GLU A 500 6.29 10.83 -3.67
C GLU A 500 7.67 10.22 -3.35
N ASN A 501 8.48 10.91 -2.52
CA ASN A 501 9.78 10.41 -2.07
C ASN A 501 9.64 9.12 -1.23
N ALA A 502 8.59 8.97 -0.41
CA ALA A 502 8.34 7.79 0.41
C ALA A 502 7.97 6.55 -0.42
N TYR A 503 7.13 6.73 -1.44
CA TYR A 503 6.84 5.69 -2.43
C TYR A 503 8.10 5.33 -3.22
N ASP A 504 8.86 6.33 -3.68
CA ASP A 504 10.12 6.14 -4.40
C ASP A 504 11.21 5.52 -3.50
N ASP A 505 11.06 5.54 -2.17
CA ASP A 505 11.92 4.81 -1.25
C ASP A 505 11.46 3.37 -0.98
N GLY A 506 10.18 3.08 -1.20
CA GLY A 506 9.61 1.74 -1.17
C GLY A 506 8.46 1.53 -0.18
N MET A 507 7.87 2.59 0.38
CA MET A 507 6.74 2.52 1.31
C MET A 507 5.41 2.68 0.57
N LEU A 508 4.40 1.83 0.85
CA LEU A 508 3.04 2.07 0.33
C LEU A 508 2.39 3.16 1.16
N VAL A 509 2.02 4.28 0.54
CA VAL A 509 1.32 5.36 1.23
C VAL A 509 -0.18 5.22 1.02
N VAL A 510 -0.96 5.03 2.09
CA VAL A 510 -2.42 4.90 2.08
C VAL A 510 -3.04 6.14 2.73
N PHE A 511 -3.97 6.79 2.01
CA PHE A 511 -4.61 8.03 2.44
C PHE A 511 -6.14 7.93 2.47
N SER A 512 -6.75 8.62 3.42
CA SER A 512 -8.19 8.92 3.38
C SER A 512 -8.51 9.90 2.26
N ALA A 513 -9.42 9.56 1.36
CA ALA A 513 -9.81 10.42 0.23
C ALA A 513 -10.47 11.76 0.64
N GLY A 514 -11.01 11.85 1.86
CA GLY A 514 -11.63 13.05 2.41
C GLY A 514 -13.12 12.89 2.76
N ASN A 515 -13.65 13.82 3.55
CA ASN A 515 -15.04 13.83 4.04
C ASN A 515 -15.75 15.11 3.55
N GLN A 516 -15.99 15.23 2.24
CA GLN A 516 -16.50 16.45 1.58
C GLN A 516 -17.66 16.18 0.59
N ASN A 517 -18.68 15.46 1.05
CA ASN A 517 -20.00 15.25 0.42
C ASN A 517 -19.94 14.90 -1.09
N GLY A 518 -18.98 14.06 -1.45
CA GLY A 518 -18.71 13.67 -2.83
C GLY A 518 -19.88 12.98 -3.51
N ASP A 519 -20.73 12.28 -2.76
CA ASP A 519 -21.91 11.55 -3.22
C ASP A 519 -22.94 12.43 -3.95
N ASP A 520 -23.17 13.67 -3.50
CA ASP A 520 -23.98 14.68 -4.21
C ASP A 520 -23.15 15.57 -5.18
N ALA A 521 -21.82 15.40 -5.22
CA ALA A 521 -20.94 16.35 -5.91
C ALA A 521 -20.94 16.17 -7.43
N THR A 522 -20.96 17.30 -8.14
CA THR A 522 -20.86 17.37 -9.61
C THR A 522 -19.46 17.77 -10.10
N SER A 523 -18.60 18.22 -9.20
CA SER A 523 -17.17 18.45 -9.37
C SER A 523 -16.39 17.54 -8.43
N CYS A 524 -15.09 17.37 -8.66
CA CYS A 524 -14.22 16.72 -7.70
C CYS A 524 -14.23 17.42 -6.33
N THR A 525 -14.16 16.63 -5.26
CA THR A 525 -14.08 17.05 -3.85
C THR A 525 -12.97 16.35 -3.06
N MET A 526 -12.07 15.60 -3.74
CA MET A 526 -10.81 15.13 -3.14
C MET A 526 -10.04 16.28 -2.51
N SER A 527 -9.26 15.98 -1.47
CA SER A 527 -8.44 16.96 -0.78
C SER A 527 -7.03 16.44 -0.58
N ASP A 528 -6.08 17.37 -0.62
CA ASP A 528 -4.66 17.13 -0.36
C ASP A 528 -4.42 16.26 0.89
N PRO A 529 -3.31 15.50 0.96
CA PRO A 529 -2.45 15.08 -0.14
C PRO A 529 -2.97 13.78 -0.81
N GLY A 530 -4.27 13.46 -0.62
CA GLY A 530 -4.89 12.22 -1.05
C GLY A 530 -5.17 12.14 -2.55
N ASP A 531 -4.82 13.16 -3.32
CA ASP A 531 -4.94 13.27 -4.77
C ASP A 531 -3.62 13.13 -5.56
N THR A 532 -2.48 13.10 -4.87
CA THR A 532 -1.20 12.67 -5.44
C THR A 532 -1.29 11.20 -5.92
N PRO A 533 -1.01 10.89 -7.20
CA PRO A 533 -1.23 9.54 -7.78
C PRO A 533 -0.46 8.37 -7.14
N LYS A 534 0.67 8.63 -6.46
CA LYS A 534 1.43 7.61 -5.70
C LYS A 534 0.87 7.35 -4.29
N ALA A 535 -0.13 8.12 -3.84
CA ALA A 535 -0.95 7.73 -2.69
C ALA A 535 -2.04 6.74 -3.15
N LEU A 536 -2.30 5.72 -2.34
CA LEU A 536 -3.48 4.87 -2.47
C LEU A 536 -4.63 5.58 -1.75
N ALA A 537 -5.51 6.23 -2.52
CA ALA A 537 -6.62 7.03 -2.04
C ALA A 537 -7.85 6.17 -1.72
N VAL A 538 -8.28 6.18 -0.46
CA VAL A 538 -9.34 5.29 0.03
C VAL A 538 -10.61 6.08 0.37
N ASN A 539 -11.68 5.79 -0.34
CA ASN A 539 -13.02 6.35 -0.10
C ASN A 539 -13.83 5.50 0.89
N ALA A 540 -15.04 5.93 1.25
CA ALA A 540 -15.85 5.33 2.33
C ALA A 540 -17.18 4.71 1.86
N PHE A 541 -17.51 3.51 2.33
CA PHE A 541 -18.87 2.94 2.24
C PHE A 541 -19.48 2.67 3.62
N ASP A 542 -20.80 2.81 3.77
CA ASP A 542 -21.52 2.52 5.02
C ASP A 542 -21.70 1.01 5.21
N GLY A 543 -20.83 0.42 6.03
CA GLY A 543 -20.96 -0.98 6.46
C GLY A 543 -22.23 -1.23 7.27
N ASN A 544 -22.67 -0.28 8.10
CA ASN A 544 -23.72 -0.49 9.09
C ASN A 544 -25.17 -0.43 8.55
N THR A 545 -25.35 -0.20 7.25
CA THR A 545 -26.69 -0.31 6.68
C THR A 545 -27.19 -1.75 6.80
N THR A 546 -28.46 -1.92 7.19
CA THR A 546 -29.14 -3.24 7.15
C THR A 546 -29.04 -3.88 5.76
N ASP A 547 -28.92 -3.05 4.72
CA ASP A 547 -28.83 -3.48 3.34
C ASP A 547 -27.43 -4.00 2.96
N CYS A 548 -26.34 -3.32 3.34
CA CYS A 548 -24.96 -3.86 3.25
C CYS A 548 -24.83 -5.13 4.09
N LEU A 549 -25.34 -5.14 5.33
CA LEU A 549 -25.31 -6.30 6.23
C LEU A 549 -26.01 -7.56 5.69
N ASN A 550 -27.06 -7.41 4.86
CA ASN A 550 -27.80 -8.54 4.28
C ASN A 550 -27.47 -8.83 2.82
N THR A 551 -26.77 -7.94 2.11
CA THR A 551 -26.40 -8.11 0.70
C THR A 551 -25.11 -7.32 0.38
N PRO A 552 -23.98 -7.71 0.99
CA PRO A 552 -22.77 -6.88 0.94
C PRO A 552 -22.18 -6.76 -0.47
N SER A 553 -22.39 -7.76 -1.32
CA SER A 553 -21.97 -7.69 -2.73
C SER A 553 -22.62 -6.54 -3.51
N THR A 554 -23.85 -6.10 -3.21
CA THR A 554 -24.53 -5.07 -4.05
C THR A 554 -25.08 -3.85 -3.31
N ARG A 555 -25.00 -3.79 -1.98
CA ARG A 555 -25.67 -2.75 -1.18
C ARG A 555 -24.81 -1.98 -0.18
N CYS A 556 -23.49 -2.18 -0.19
CA CYS A 556 -22.58 -1.29 0.53
C CYS A 556 -22.34 -0.02 -0.30
N LEU A 557 -23.18 1.00 -0.05
CA LEU A 557 -23.18 2.30 -0.72
C LEU A 557 -22.28 3.31 0.00
N LEU A 558 -21.94 4.43 -0.65
CA LEU A 558 -21.22 5.53 0.02
C LEU A 558 -22.01 6.04 1.23
N ASP A 559 -21.31 6.40 2.30
CA ASP A 559 -21.96 6.92 3.50
C ASP A 559 -22.22 8.44 3.38
N ARG A 560 -23.49 8.80 3.20
CA ARG A 560 -23.98 10.19 3.19
C ARG A 560 -24.39 10.66 4.59
N ASP A 561 -25.32 9.94 5.21
CA ASP A 561 -26.20 10.50 6.25
C ASP A 561 -25.55 10.63 7.63
N HIS A 562 -24.37 10.03 7.83
CA HIS A 562 -23.71 9.94 9.11
C HIS A 562 -22.69 11.05 9.38
N CYS A 563 -21.76 11.34 8.46
CA CYS A 563 -20.72 12.35 8.71
C CYS A 563 -21.29 13.76 8.77
N LYS A 564 -21.06 14.40 9.91
CA LYS A 564 -21.57 15.74 10.23
C LYS A 564 -20.47 16.63 10.78
N ASP A 565 -20.56 17.92 10.48
CA ASP A 565 -19.70 18.93 11.08
C ASP A 565 -20.04 19.14 12.57
N SER A 566 -19.26 19.99 13.25
CA SER A 566 -19.53 20.39 14.64
C SER A 566 -20.84 21.16 14.84
N SER A 567 -21.53 21.53 13.76
CA SER A 567 -22.84 22.21 13.76
C SER A 567 -24.01 21.24 13.55
N GLY A 568 -23.73 19.98 13.20
CA GLY A 568 -24.73 18.96 12.85
C GLY A 568 -25.16 18.94 11.38
N ASN A 569 -24.55 19.76 10.51
CA ASN A 569 -24.77 19.71 9.06
C ASN A 569 -24.17 18.43 8.49
N ILE A 570 -24.85 17.76 7.56
CA ILE A 570 -24.24 16.66 6.80
C ILE A 570 -23.12 17.25 5.94
N ILE A 571 -21.94 16.62 6.00
CA ILE A 571 -20.77 16.94 5.18
C ILE A 571 -20.31 15.74 4.34
N GLY A 572 -21.05 14.63 4.39
CA GLY A 572 -20.74 13.35 3.73
C GLY A 572 -19.45 12.69 4.22
N CYS A 573 -19.40 11.37 4.19
CA CYS A 573 -18.22 10.62 4.64
C CYS A 573 -17.22 10.31 3.54
N SER A 574 -17.50 10.77 2.32
CA SER A 574 -16.83 10.35 1.09
C SER A 574 -16.44 11.58 0.27
N ALA A 575 -15.31 11.49 -0.43
CA ALA A 575 -14.94 12.45 -1.46
C ALA A 575 -15.41 11.97 -2.84
N ARG A 576 -15.42 12.88 -3.82
CA ARG A 576 -15.55 12.54 -5.23
C ARG A 576 -14.23 12.84 -5.94
N GLY A 577 -13.76 11.88 -6.70
CA GLY A 577 -12.69 12.02 -7.69
C GLY A 577 -13.05 12.91 -8.88
N GLY A 578 -12.34 12.69 -9.99
CA GLY A 578 -12.48 13.52 -11.19
C GLY A 578 -11.48 14.67 -11.21
N GLY A 579 -10.20 14.36 -10.95
CA GLY A 579 -9.11 15.32 -11.12
C GLY A 579 -9.07 15.87 -12.55
N ASN A 580 -8.74 17.15 -12.68
CA ASN A 580 -8.41 17.76 -13.97
C ASN A 580 -6.94 17.48 -14.25
N VAL A 581 -6.57 17.17 -15.50
CA VAL A 581 -5.19 16.82 -15.83
C VAL A 581 -4.81 17.27 -17.24
N VAL A 582 -3.58 17.77 -17.42
CA VAL A 582 -3.02 17.95 -18.76
C VAL A 582 -2.49 16.60 -19.25
N VAL A 583 -3.05 16.05 -20.32
CA VAL A 583 -2.49 14.84 -20.93
C VAL A 583 -1.49 15.23 -22.01
N ALA A 584 -0.31 14.62 -22.00
CA ALA A 584 0.76 14.88 -22.96
C ALA A 584 0.23 14.80 -24.41
N GLY A 585 0.49 15.81 -25.23
CA GLY A 585 0.02 15.89 -26.62
C GLY A 585 -1.50 16.13 -26.81
N ARG A 586 -2.34 15.92 -25.79
CA ARG A 586 -3.81 16.12 -25.85
C ARG A 586 -4.29 17.42 -25.21
N GLY A 587 -3.56 17.95 -24.22
CA GLY A 587 -3.96 19.13 -23.45
C GLY A 587 -4.88 18.79 -22.26
N LEU A 588 -5.49 19.82 -21.66
CA LEU A 588 -6.34 19.69 -20.46
C LEU A 588 -7.56 18.81 -20.71
N GLN A 589 -7.65 17.72 -19.93
CA GLN A 589 -8.82 16.87 -19.79
C GLN A 589 -9.47 17.18 -18.44
N THR A 590 -10.77 17.50 -18.47
CA THR A 590 -11.53 17.88 -17.27
C THR A 590 -12.28 16.69 -16.69
N ASP A 591 -12.37 16.60 -15.36
CA ASP A 591 -13.13 15.54 -14.67
C ASP A 591 -12.71 14.13 -15.15
N ALA A 592 -11.40 13.85 -15.14
CA ALA A 592 -10.78 12.83 -16.00
C ALA A 592 -10.04 11.69 -15.26
N VAL A 593 -9.53 11.94 -14.05
CA VAL A 593 -8.80 10.95 -13.22
C VAL A 593 -9.67 10.57 -12.01
N SER A 594 -9.86 9.28 -11.71
CA SER A 594 -10.65 8.84 -10.55
C SER A 594 -10.09 9.35 -9.24
N ILE A 595 -8.76 9.49 -9.16
CA ILE A 595 -8.00 9.74 -7.93
C ILE A 595 -8.16 8.62 -6.91
N VAL A 596 -9.39 8.37 -6.44
CA VAL A 596 -9.80 7.21 -5.62
C VAL A 596 -9.27 5.91 -6.25
N ASP A 597 -8.56 5.12 -5.46
CA ASP A 597 -8.13 3.76 -5.79
C ASP A 597 -9.20 2.75 -5.41
N LEU A 598 -9.69 2.80 -4.16
CA LEU A 598 -10.56 1.81 -3.54
C LEU A 598 -11.55 2.46 -2.58
N VAL A 599 -12.60 1.72 -2.22
CA VAL A 599 -13.51 2.07 -1.11
C VAL A 599 -13.35 1.09 0.04
N GLY A 600 -13.04 1.58 1.24
CA GLY A 600 -13.04 0.78 2.47
C GLY A 600 -14.34 0.97 3.27
N PRO A 601 -14.61 0.09 4.25
CA PRO A 601 -15.73 0.28 5.16
C PRO A 601 -15.42 1.44 6.07
N ASN A 602 -16.36 2.38 6.12
CA ASN A 602 -16.40 3.39 7.14
C ASN A 602 -17.32 2.92 8.27
N ASN A 603 -17.65 3.84 9.21
CA ASN A 603 -18.48 3.54 10.37
C ASN A 603 -17.76 2.43 11.21
N VAL A 604 -16.99 2.74 12.26
CA VAL A 604 -16.31 1.76 13.17
C VAL A 604 -16.68 1.92 14.67
N THR A 605 -17.04 0.85 15.41
CA THR A 605 -17.33 0.65 16.87
C THR A 605 -16.33 -0.33 17.47
N ASN A 606 -16.24 -0.37 18.80
CA ASN A 606 -15.41 -1.33 19.55
C ASN A 606 -13.91 -1.20 19.23
N TYR A 607 -13.52 -0.04 18.69
CA TYR A 607 -12.15 0.40 18.44
C TYR A 607 -11.51 0.94 19.72
N THR A 608 -10.19 0.97 19.73
CA THR A 608 -9.40 1.46 20.86
C THR A 608 -9.48 2.98 20.93
N THR A 609 -9.60 3.55 22.15
CA THR A 609 -9.64 5.00 22.34
C THR A 609 -8.92 5.42 23.61
N GLN A 610 -8.01 6.39 23.49
CA GLN A 610 -7.40 7.11 24.61
C GLN A 610 -8.42 7.42 25.72
N VAL A 611 -8.05 7.16 26.98
CA VAL A 611 -8.93 7.44 28.13
C VAL A 611 -8.20 8.29 29.16
N THR A 612 -8.71 9.49 29.41
CA THR A 612 -8.11 10.47 30.33
C THR A 612 -8.13 10.06 31.82
N THR A 613 -8.48 8.81 32.16
CA THR A 613 -8.67 8.34 33.55
C THR A 613 -8.36 6.85 33.80
N SER A 614 -7.95 6.05 32.80
CA SER A 614 -7.69 4.61 32.99
C SER A 614 -6.52 4.12 32.13
N SER A 615 -5.61 3.37 32.73
CA SER A 615 -4.37 2.81 32.18
C SER A 615 -4.49 1.86 30.98
N ASP A 616 -5.70 1.55 30.54
CA ASP A 616 -6.00 0.40 29.69
C ASP A 616 -6.38 0.79 28.25
N GLY A 617 -6.53 2.09 27.98
CA GLY A 617 -6.77 2.65 26.65
C GLY A 617 -8.11 2.29 25.99
N ILE A 618 -9.10 1.91 26.80
CA ILE A 618 -10.41 1.45 26.34
C ILE A 618 -11.50 2.12 27.17
N ALA A 619 -12.16 3.11 26.59
CA ALA A 619 -13.42 3.62 27.12
C ALA A 619 -14.53 2.61 26.80
N ALA A 620 -15.60 2.60 27.61
CA ALA A 620 -16.83 1.88 27.29
C ALA A 620 -17.60 2.61 26.16
N ASN A 621 -16.99 2.63 24.97
CA ASN A 621 -17.30 3.61 23.94
C ASN A 621 -18.46 3.15 23.04
N THR A 622 -19.66 3.62 23.39
CA THR A 622 -20.83 3.63 22.49
C THR A 622 -20.73 4.70 21.40
N GLY A 623 -19.75 5.60 21.51
CA GLY A 623 -19.43 6.71 20.62
C GLY A 623 -18.57 6.32 19.42
N ARG A 624 -18.26 7.30 18.54
CA ARG A 624 -18.24 6.98 17.11
C ARG A 624 -17.13 7.57 16.23
N PHE A 625 -16.52 6.73 15.36
CA PHE A 625 -15.45 7.09 14.40
C PHE A 625 -15.50 6.32 13.06
N VAL A 626 -15.12 6.97 11.96
CA VAL A 626 -15.85 6.92 10.68
C VAL A 626 -15.02 7.30 9.45
N GLY A 627 -15.70 7.45 8.31
CA GLY A 627 -15.27 8.30 7.21
C GLY A 627 -14.20 7.62 6.35
N THR A 628 -13.67 8.38 5.40
CA THR A 628 -12.44 7.95 4.72
C THR A 628 -11.30 7.75 5.73
N SER A 629 -11.34 8.46 6.85
CA SER A 629 -10.49 8.28 8.04
C SER A 629 -10.55 6.88 8.67
N ALA A 630 -11.69 6.18 8.64
CA ALA A 630 -11.81 4.79 9.09
C ALA A 630 -11.59 3.80 7.94
N ALA A 631 -11.91 4.17 6.70
CA ALA A 631 -11.72 3.32 5.53
C ALA A 631 -10.22 3.12 5.19
N ALA A 632 -9.41 4.17 5.25
CA ALA A 632 -7.96 4.11 4.96
C ALA A 632 -7.18 3.09 5.81
N PRO A 633 -7.31 3.03 7.15
CA PRO A 633 -6.56 2.07 7.96
C PRO A 633 -7.02 0.62 7.78
N HIS A 634 -8.27 0.37 7.33
CA HIS A 634 -8.65 -0.97 6.87
C HIS A 634 -7.75 -1.38 5.70
N VAL A 635 -7.70 -0.54 4.65
CA VAL A 635 -6.90 -0.83 3.45
C VAL A 635 -5.40 -0.89 3.75
N ALA A 636 -4.89 -0.10 4.71
CA ALA A 636 -3.51 -0.17 5.16
C ALA A 636 -3.17 -1.52 5.84
N GLY A 637 -4.01 -2.01 6.76
CA GLY A 637 -3.81 -3.33 7.37
C GLY A 637 -4.08 -4.48 6.39
N MET A 638 -5.04 -4.33 5.47
CA MET A 638 -5.23 -5.28 4.36
C MET A 638 -3.97 -5.39 3.48
N ALA A 639 -3.31 -4.26 3.19
CA ALA A 639 -2.05 -4.25 2.46
C ALA A 639 -0.91 -4.92 3.25
N ALA A 640 -0.94 -4.88 4.59
CA ALA A 640 0.02 -5.57 5.44
C ALA A 640 -0.11 -7.10 5.34
N VAL A 641 -1.33 -7.67 5.48
CA VAL A 641 -1.52 -9.13 5.33
C VAL A 641 -1.34 -9.63 3.88
N VAL A 642 -1.57 -8.77 2.88
CA VAL A 642 -1.19 -9.07 1.49
C VAL A 642 0.34 -9.10 1.35
N LYS A 643 1.05 -8.14 1.93
CA LYS A 643 2.51 -8.09 1.89
C LYS A 643 3.14 -9.28 2.64
N ASP A 644 2.55 -9.67 3.77
CA ASP A 644 2.87 -10.91 4.52
C ASP A 644 2.78 -12.12 3.59
N TRP A 645 1.61 -12.38 3.00
CA TRP A 645 1.39 -13.50 2.08
C TRP A 645 2.42 -13.58 0.94
N TYR A 646 2.78 -12.46 0.31
CA TYR A 646 3.83 -12.46 -0.72
C TYR A 646 5.23 -12.70 -0.13
N LEU A 647 5.62 -12.04 0.96
CA LEU A 647 6.93 -12.23 1.60
C LEU A 647 7.13 -13.66 2.12
N HIS A 648 6.10 -14.25 2.75
CA HIS A 648 6.07 -15.63 3.23
C HIS A 648 6.29 -16.64 2.10
N ASN A 649 5.78 -16.35 0.90
CA ASN A 649 6.01 -17.14 -0.31
C ASN A 649 7.32 -16.78 -1.04
N GLY A 650 8.26 -16.07 -0.39
CA GLY A 650 9.55 -15.64 -0.94
C GLY A 650 9.47 -14.49 -1.95
N GLN A 651 8.27 -13.96 -2.22
CA GLN A 651 7.97 -12.99 -3.29
C GLN A 651 8.27 -11.54 -2.89
N SER A 652 9.47 -11.38 -2.34
CA SER A 652 10.16 -10.15 -1.94
C SER A 652 10.26 -9.04 -3.00
N TRP A 653 9.76 -9.25 -4.23
CA TRP A 653 9.49 -8.17 -5.18
C TRP A 653 8.34 -7.26 -4.70
N VAL A 654 7.43 -7.74 -3.85
CA VAL A 654 6.33 -6.95 -3.25
C VAL A 654 6.82 -5.71 -2.45
N ASN A 655 8.12 -5.62 -2.15
CA ASN A 655 8.76 -4.46 -1.54
C ASN A 655 8.90 -3.21 -2.41
N SER A 656 8.47 -3.23 -3.69
CA SER A 656 8.21 -1.99 -4.43
C SER A 656 6.72 -1.64 -4.32
N PRO A 657 6.36 -0.44 -3.78
CA PRO A 657 5.03 -0.16 -3.28
C PRO A 657 4.02 0.06 -4.40
N GLY A 658 4.45 0.47 -5.58
CA GLY A 658 3.60 0.47 -6.77
C GLY A 658 3.13 -0.94 -7.15
N ARG A 659 3.97 -1.96 -6.96
CA ARG A 659 3.56 -3.36 -7.14
C ARG A 659 2.50 -3.74 -6.11
N LEU A 660 2.68 -3.35 -4.84
CA LEU A 660 1.68 -3.56 -3.79
C LEU A 660 0.38 -2.76 -4.01
N GLN A 661 0.44 -1.50 -4.47
CA GLN A 661 -0.73 -0.71 -4.86
C GLN A 661 -1.46 -1.35 -6.03
N THR A 662 -0.73 -1.82 -7.05
CA THR A 662 -1.30 -2.56 -8.20
C THR A 662 -1.94 -3.88 -7.75
N ILE A 663 -1.36 -4.58 -6.76
CA ILE A 663 -2.00 -5.73 -6.12
C ILE A 663 -3.28 -5.31 -5.39
N MET A 664 -3.27 -4.23 -4.60
CA MET A 664 -4.46 -3.76 -3.88
C MET A 664 -5.57 -3.31 -4.84
N LEU A 665 -5.24 -2.69 -5.98
CA LEU A 665 -6.18 -2.42 -7.08
C LEU A 665 -6.72 -3.72 -7.69
N ALA A 666 -5.89 -4.76 -7.80
CA ALA A 666 -6.35 -6.10 -8.19
C ALA A 666 -7.33 -6.68 -7.15
N MET A 667 -7.23 -6.30 -5.87
CA MET A 667 -8.18 -6.62 -4.79
C MET A 667 -9.38 -5.65 -4.69
N GLY A 668 -9.68 -4.83 -5.71
CA GLY A 668 -10.95 -4.10 -5.79
C GLY A 668 -12.07 -4.94 -6.39
N ASP A 669 -13.23 -5.06 -5.74
CA ASP A 669 -14.33 -5.95 -6.16
C ASP A 669 -15.16 -5.46 -7.37
N ARG A 670 -14.73 -4.37 -8.02
CA ARG A 670 -15.37 -3.70 -9.15
C ARG A 670 -16.74 -3.07 -8.86
N HIS A 671 -17.27 -3.09 -7.64
CA HIS A 671 -18.59 -2.54 -7.39
C HIS A 671 -18.62 -1.01 -7.31
N PHE A 672 -19.56 -0.40 -8.04
CA PHE A 672 -19.81 1.04 -8.08
C PHE A 672 -21.32 1.33 -8.19
N SER A 673 -21.81 2.44 -7.63
CA SER A 673 -23.18 2.90 -7.87
C SER A 673 -23.22 3.82 -9.10
N ALA A 674 -24.17 3.58 -10.00
CA ALA A 674 -24.46 4.49 -11.13
C ALA A 674 -25.14 5.81 -10.70
N ASP A 675 -25.58 5.89 -9.44
CA ASP A 675 -26.09 7.11 -8.80
C ASP A 675 -25.71 7.06 -7.30
N PRO A 676 -24.54 7.58 -6.92
CA PRO A 676 -24.05 7.54 -5.53
C PRO A 676 -24.88 8.41 -4.56
N SER A 677 -25.61 9.40 -5.06
CA SER A 677 -26.55 10.20 -4.23
C SER A 677 -27.78 9.38 -3.80
N SER A 678 -28.13 8.34 -4.57
CA SER A 678 -29.28 7.49 -4.31
C SER A 678 -28.95 6.32 -3.41
N GLY A 679 -29.32 6.45 -2.13
CA GLY A 679 -29.32 5.37 -1.14
C GLY A 679 -30.28 4.20 -1.42
N THR A 680 -30.81 4.08 -2.65
CA THR A 680 -31.55 2.89 -3.12
C THR A 680 -31.06 2.34 -4.46
N THR A 681 -30.11 3.02 -5.13
CA THR A 681 -29.43 2.50 -6.33
C THR A 681 -28.36 1.50 -5.90
N TRP A 682 -28.45 0.25 -6.39
CA TRP A 682 -27.49 -0.80 -6.02
C TRP A 682 -26.17 -0.63 -6.79
N THR A 683 -25.10 -1.26 -6.29
CA THR A 683 -23.81 -1.26 -6.99
C THR A 683 -23.71 -2.39 -8.01
N ASP A 684 -23.51 -2.06 -9.29
CA ASP A 684 -23.13 -2.99 -10.35
C ASP A 684 -21.60 -3.15 -10.42
N GLN A 685 -21.08 -4.12 -11.17
CA GLN A 685 -19.62 -4.27 -11.40
C GLN A 685 -19.16 -3.53 -12.66
N ILE A 686 -18.08 -2.73 -12.56
CA ILE A 686 -17.40 -2.21 -13.74
C ILE A 686 -16.74 -3.35 -14.53
N ALA A 687 -16.92 -3.34 -15.85
CA ALA A 687 -16.22 -4.25 -16.76
C ALA A 687 -14.89 -3.65 -17.28
N ALA A 688 -14.76 -2.32 -17.26
CA ALA A 688 -13.54 -1.57 -17.52
C ALA A 688 -13.70 -0.12 -17.02
N THR A 689 -12.58 0.61 -16.91
CA THR A 689 -12.48 2.02 -16.44
C THR A 689 -12.79 2.22 -14.95
N PRO A 690 -11.86 2.80 -14.16
CA PRO A 690 -12.13 3.19 -12.78
C PRO A 690 -13.27 4.21 -12.68
N ASP A 691 -14.03 4.15 -11.60
CA ASP A 691 -15.08 5.12 -11.27
C ASP A 691 -14.56 6.24 -10.34
N LYS A 692 -15.16 7.43 -10.41
CA LYS A 692 -14.74 8.62 -9.66
C LYS A 692 -15.08 8.58 -8.18
N TRP A 693 -16.03 7.75 -7.76
CA TRP A 693 -16.38 7.56 -6.36
C TRP A 693 -15.83 6.24 -5.81
N TYR A 694 -15.79 5.20 -6.64
CA TYR A 694 -15.43 3.85 -6.23
C TYR A 694 -14.02 3.38 -6.64
N GLY A 695 -13.29 4.13 -7.46
CA GLY A 695 -11.99 3.70 -7.98
C GLY A 695 -12.13 2.41 -8.78
N VAL A 696 -11.41 1.34 -8.40
CA VAL A 696 -11.57 0.00 -9.00
C VAL A 696 -12.50 -0.92 -8.20
N GLY A 697 -13.28 -0.37 -7.26
CA GLY A 697 -14.29 -1.05 -6.46
C GLY A 697 -14.07 -0.92 -4.95
N ARG A 698 -14.86 -1.65 -4.17
CA ARG A 698 -14.60 -1.79 -2.73
C ARG A 698 -13.37 -2.68 -2.54
N ALA A 699 -12.56 -2.39 -1.53
CA ALA A 699 -11.44 -3.26 -1.19
C ALA A 699 -11.97 -4.62 -0.69
N ARG A 700 -11.58 -5.72 -1.34
CA ARG A 700 -11.91 -7.10 -0.91
C ARG A 700 -10.77 -8.02 -1.31
N LEU A 701 -10.05 -8.52 -0.31
CA LEU A 701 -8.89 -9.36 -0.56
C LEU A 701 -9.30 -10.66 -1.26
N ARG A 702 -8.41 -11.18 -2.10
CA ARG A 702 -8.50 -12.51 -2.68
C ARG A 702 -7.19 -13.23 -2.45
N LEU A 703 -7.20 -14.22 -1.57
CA LEU A 703 -6.06 -15.09 -1.36
C LEU A 703 -5.94 -16.03 -2.56
N LEU A 704 -5.14 -15.65 -3.56
CA LEU A 704 -4.98 -16.43 -4.80
C LEU A 704 -4.05 -17.65 -4.57
N GLU A 705 -4.45 -18.52 -3.64
CA GLU A 705 -3.92 -19.87 -3.43
C GLU A 705 -5.01 -20.79 -2.83
N GLY A 706 -4.73 -22.10 -2.69
CA GLY A 706 -5.70 -23.09 -2.24
C GLY A 706 -6.61 -23.65 -3.34
N THR A 707 -7.70 -24.32 -2.93
CA THR A 707 -8.65 -25.04 -3.80
C THR A 707 -9.93 -24.27 -4.10
N ASP A 708 -10.31 -23.36 -3.21
CA ASP A 708 -11.70 -22.92 -3.08
C ASP A 708 -12.07 -21.87 -4.16
N LEU A 709 -11.06 -21.18 -4.70
CA LEU A 709 -11.19 -20.35 -5.90
C LEU A 709 -11.23 -21.15 -7.21
N GLY A 710 -11.28 -22.48 -7.16
CA GLY A 710 -11.15 -23.32 -8.35
C GLY A 710 -9.78 -23.17 -9.03
N PRO A 711 -9.70 -23.16 -10.38
CA PRO A 711 -8.45 -22.89 -11.08
C PRO A 711 -8.07 -21.41 -10.93
N TRP A 712 -6.86 -21.14 -10.43
CA TRP A 712 -6.33 -19.79 -10.27
C TRP A 712 -4.90 -19.63 -10.82
N ALA A 713 -4.56 -18.40 -11.21
CA ALA A 713 -3.20 -17.92 -11.39
C ALA A 713 -3.15 -16.40 -11.25
N ASN A 714 -2.03 -15.86 -10.79
CA ASN A 714 -1.68 -14.45 -10.89
C ASN A 714 -0.40 -14.24 -11.72
N HIS A 715 -0.34 -13.09 -12.36
CA HIS A 715 0.82 -12.57 -13.09
C HIS A 715 0.92 -11.07 -12.86
N PHE A 716 2.11 -10.60 -12.59
CA PHE A 716 2.45 -9.19 -12.42
C PHE A 716 3.53 -8.82 -13.44
N ALA A 717 3.49 -7.60 -13.97
CA ALA A 717 4.50 -7.08 -14.91
C ALA A 717 4.77 -5.59 -14.70
N THR A 718 6.03 -5.19 -14.89
CA THR A 718 6.44 -3.78 -14.95
C THR A 718 7.06 -3.47 -16.30
N TYR A 719 6.61 -2.42 -16.97
CA TYR A 719 7.17 -1.90 -18.22
C TYR A 719 7.38 -0.38 -18.11
N THR A 720 8.40 0.16 -18.78
CA THR A 720 8.67 1.60 -18.80
C THR A 720 8.67 2.13 -20.23
N PHE A 721 8.13 3.33 -20.40
CA PHE A 721 7.85 3.94 -21.69
C PHE A 721 8.50 5.33 -21.73
N THR A 722 9.34 5.54 -22.74
CA THR A 722 10.02 6.81 -23.05
C THR A 722 9.51 7.44 -24.35
N SER A 723 8.71 6.70 -25.11
CA SER A 723 8.02 7.14 -26.33
C SER A 723 6.76 6.32 -26.57
N GLN A 724 5.94 6.72 -27.54
CA GLN A 724 4.78 5.95 -28.00
C GLN A 724 5.18 4.53 -28.43
N GLN A 725 4.63 3.51 -27.77
CA GLN A 725 4.87 2.09 -28.08
C GLN A 725 3.73 1.22 -27.53
N THR A 726 3.63 -0.02 -28.04
CA THR A 726 2.67 -1.02 -27.55
C THR A 726 3.39 -2.27 -27.09
N VAL A 727 3.31 -2.58 -25.79
CA VAL A 727 3.76 -3.87 -25.25
C VAL A 727 2.62 -4.87 -25.39
N THR A 728 2.92 -6.10 -25.82
CA THR A 728 1.96 -7.22 -25.89
C THR A 728 2.53 -8.44 -25.20
N TYR A 729 1.79 -9.01 -24.25
CA TYR A 729 2.22 -10.20 -23.50
C TYR A 729 1.05 -11.13 -23.16
N TYR A 730 1.39 -12.34 -22.70
CA TYR A 730 0.44 -13.40 -22.37
C TYR A 730 0.65 -13.81 -20.90
N PRO A 731 -0.05 -13.19 -19.92
CA PRO A 731 0.23 -13.36 -18.48
C PRO A 731 0.23 -14.82 -18.00
N PHE A 732 -0.59 -15.67 -18.62
CA PHE A 732 -0.74 -17.09 -18.26
C PHE A 732 -0.04 -18.03 -19.26
N GLY A 733 0.85 -17.48 -20.09
CA GLY A 733 1.49 -18.17 -21.21
C GLY A 733 0.58 -18.35 -22.42
N THR A 734 1.09 -19.03 -23.46
CA THR A 734 0.32 -19.28 -24.71
C THR A 734 -0.43 -20.60 -24.73
N SER A 735 -0.32 -21.40 -23.66
CA SER A 735 -1.04 -22.66 -23.49
C SER A 735 -2.55 -22.43 -23.28
N PRO A 736 -3.39 -23.44 -23.56
CA PRO A 736 -4.78 -23.45 -23.12
C PRO A 736 -4.90 -23.24 -21.61
N MET A 737 -5.69 -22.26 -21.19
CA MET A 737 -6.09 -22.08 -19.79
C MET A 737 -6.97 -23.25 -19.31
N PRO A 738 -6.97 -23.55 -18.00
CA PRO A 738 -7.80 -24.61 -17.43
C PRO A 738 -9.30 -24.35 -17.57
N ASP A 739 -10.07 -25.44 -17.61
CA ASP A 739 -11.53 -25.41 -17.50
C ASP A 739 -11.96 -25.00 -16.09
N GLY A 740 -13.09 -24.29 -15.98
CA GLY A 740 -13.65 -23.85 -14.70
C GLY A 740 -13.22 -22.46 -14.23
N ILE A 741 -12.57 -21.66 -15.09
CA ILE A 741 -12.40 -20.21 -14.86
C ILE A 741 -13.74 -19.51 -15.10
N GLU A 742 -14.14 -18.62 -14.18
CA GLU A 742 -15.30 -17.73 -14.32
C GLU A 742 -14.89 -16.30 -14.67
N LEU A 743 -13.73 -15.85 -14.16
CA LEU A 743 -13.23 -14.49 -14.28
C LEU A 743 -11.79 -14.44 -14.77
N VAL A 744 -11.49 -13.48 -15.64
CA VAL A 744 -10.15 -12.91 -15.86
C VAL A 744 -10.22 -11.42 -15.58
N LYS A 745 -9.41 -10.92 -14.63
CA LYS A 745 -9.26 -9.49 -14.35
C LYS A 745 -7.82 -9.06 -14.58
N CYS A 746 -7.62 -7.89 -15.18
CA CYS A 746 -6.36 -7.16 -15.12
C CYS A 746 -6.59 -5.74 -14.62
N VAL A 747 -5.60 -5.22 -13.89
CA VAL A 747 -5.45 -3.81 -13.54
C VAL A 747 -4.09 -3.29 -13.96
N ALA A 748 -3.96 -1.98 -14.11
CA ALA A 748 -2.66 -1.33 -14.24
C ALA A 748 -2.62 0.02 -13.52
N MET A 749 -1.45 0.40 -13.01
CA MET A 749 -1.16 1.67 -12.36
C MET A 749 -0.01 2.36 -13.11
N GLN A 750 -0.18 3.66 -13.37
CA GLN A 750 0.87 4.54 -13.89
C GLN A 750 1.63 5.16 -12.72
N ALA A 751 2.86 4.71 -12.51
CA ALA A 751 3.82 5.35 -11.62
C ALA A 751 4.56 6.44 -12.43
N GLU A 752 4.22 7.70 -12.13
CA GLU A 752 4.89 8.90 -12.65
C GLU A 752 5.22 9.82 -11.47
N ASP A 753 6.38 10.48 -11.48
CA ASP A 753 6.75 11.48 -10.48
C ASP A 753 6.01 12.80 -10.76
N MET A 754 5.24 13.27 -9.79
CA MET A 754 4.39 14.47 -9.95
C MET A 754 4.97 15.74 -9.30
N SER A 755 6.12 15.66 -8.61
CA SER A 755 6.75 16.74 -7.83
C SER A 755 7.10 17.99 -8.64
N ASP A 756 7.57 17.80 -9.88
CA ASP A 756 8.12 18.88 -10.71
C ASP A 756 7.27 19.18 -11.97
N LYS A 757 6.11 18.55 -12.14
CA LYS A 757 5.29 18.66 -13.37
C LYS A 757 3.78 18.85 -13.08
N SER A 758 2.94 18.69 -14.10
CA SER A 758 1.47 18.81 -14.01
C SER A 758 0.79 18.20 -15.24
N ASP A 759 1.43 17.20 -15.85
CA ASP A 759 0.96 16.49 -17.04
C ASP A 759 1.23 14.99 -16.91
N ILE A 760 0.38 14.14 -17.52
CA ILE A 760 0.53 12.68 -17.47
C ILE A 760 0.60 12.06 -18.87
N SER A 761 1.12 10.83 -18.91
CA SER A 761 1.08 9.99 -20.11
C SER A 761 -0.34 9.48 -20.37
N GLU A 762 -0.57 8.97 -21.58
CA GLU A 762 -1.83 8.38 -21.97
C GLU A 762 -1.65 6.88 -22.16
N ILE A 763 -1.83 6.14 -21.08
CA ILE A 763 -1.77 4.68 -21.08
C ILE A 763 -3.17 4.08 -21.19
N LYS A 764 -3.25 3.04 -22.02
CA LYS A 764 -4.46 2.28 -22.33
C LYS A 764 -4.20 0.79 -22.13
N LEU A 765 -5.14 0.11 -21.47
CA LEU A 765 -5.07 -1.32 -21.16
C LEU A 765 -6.10 -2.08 -22.00
N SER A 766 -5.63 -2.95 -22.89
CA SER A 766 -6.46 -3.84 -23.71
C SER A 766 -6.29 -5.29 -23.25
N VAL A 767 -7.36 -5.96 -22.82
CA VAL A 767 -7.34 -7.40 -22.44
C VAL A 767 -8.22 -8.20 -23.39
N ARG A 768 -7.70 -9.29 -23.96
CA ARG A 768 -8.37 -10.06 -25.02
C ARG A 768 -8.28 -11.55 -24.78
N VAL A 769 -9.42 -12.23 -24.95
CA VAL A 769 -9.49 -13.71 -24.94
C VAL A 769 -9.30 -14.21 -26.36
N ARG A 770 -8.24 -14.97 -26.65
CA ARG A 770 -7.98 -15.56 -27.98
C ARG A 770 -8.14 -17.09 -27.96
N PRO A 771 -8.56 -17.71 -29.09
CA PRO A 771 -8.41 -19.15 -29.26
C PRO A 771 -6.94 -19.56 -29.23
N THR A 772 -6.68 -20.74 -28.66
CA THR A 772 -5.41 -21.46 -28.80
C THR A 772 -5.50 -22.42 -29.99
N ALA A 773 -4.55 -22.36 -30.90
CA ALA A 773 -4.41 -23.33 -31.99
C ALA A 773 -3.09 -24.08 -31.77
N GLY A 774 -3.17 -25.31 -31.24
CA GLY A 774 -2.00 -25.98 -30.67
C GLY A 774 -1.48 -25.21 -29.44
N SER A 775 -0.17 -24.95 -29.40
CA SER A 775 0.50 -24.22 -28.31
C SER A 775 0.55 -22.70 -28.49
N THR A 776 -0.10 -22.15 -29.52
CA THR A 776 -0.02 -20.72 -29.87
C THR A 776 -1.36 -19.99 -29.77
N CYS A 777 -1.33 -18.80 -29.15
CA CYS A 777 -2.42 -17.83 -29.11
C CYS A 777 -2.63 -17.16 -30.47
N THR A 778 -3.54 -17.68 -31.29
CA THR A 778 -3.71 -17.20 -32.68
C THR A 778 -5.15 -17.18 -33.13
N GLY A 779 -5.54 -16.09 -33.80
CA GLY A 779 -6.90 -15.88 -34.32
C GLY A 779 -7.60 -14.69 -33.68
N THR A 780 -8.80 -14.39 -34.17
CA THR A 780 -9.63 -13.27 -33.67
C THR A 780 -9.97 -13.44 -32.20
N ALA A 781 -9.89 -12.37 -31.42
CA ALA A 781 -10.32 -12.37 -30.03
C ALA A 781 -11.83 -12.65 -29.94
N THR A 782 -12.24 -13.56 -29.05
CA THR A 782 -13.65 -13.91 -28.81
C THR A 782 -14.30 -13.07 -27.72
N ALA A 783 -13.50 -12.42 -26.88
CA ALA A 783 -13.94 -11.36 -25.98
C ALA A 783 -12.82 -10.32 -25.85
N THR A 784 -13.18 -9.08 -25.55
CA THR A 784 -12.23 -7.96 -25.37
C THR A 784 -12.79 -6.96 -24.38
N ARG A 785 -11.89 -6.37 -23.59
CA ARG A 785 -12.10 -5.20 -22.73
C ARG A 785 -10.97 -4.22 -22.99
N ILE A 786 -11.29 -2.93 -22.92
CA ILE A 786 -10.35 -1.84 -23.11
C ILE A 786 -10.64 -0.79 -22.03
N SER A 787 -9.60 -0.27 -21.40
CA SER A 787 -9.63 0.90 -20.52
C SER A 787 -8.74 1.96 -21.17
N ASP A 788 -9.38 2.88 -21.90
CA ASP A 788 -8.80 3.91 -22.77
C ASP A 788 -9.16 5.36 -22.32
N ASN A 789 -9.57 5.49 -21.06
CA ASN A 789 -9.71 6.77 -20.35
C ASN A 789 -8.35 7.45 -20.09
N PHE A 790 -8.39 8.68 -19.59
CA PHE A 790 -7.21 9.47 -19.18
C PHE A 790 -6.79 9.27 -17.71
N ASP A 791 -7.29 8.24 -17.03
CA ASP A 791 -6.96 7.98 -15.64
C ASP A 791 -5.50 7.53 -15.47
N THR A 792 -4.92 7.69 -14.28
CA THR A 792 -3.63 7.07 -13.90
C THR A 792 -3.78 5.56 -13.67
N LYS A 793 -4.98 5.11 -13.30
CA LYS A 793 -5.34 3.71 -13.00
C LYS A 793 -6.11 3.08 -14.17
N LYS A 794 -6.02 1.78 -14.36
CA LYS A 794 -6.76 1.02 -15.39
C LYS A 794 -7.32 -0.26 -14.78
N VAL A 795 -8.48 -0.69 -15.25
CA VAL A 795 -9.09 -2.00 -14.93
C VAL A 795 -9.83 -2.53 -16.15
N ALA A 796 -9.76 -3.84 -16.36
CA ALA A 796 -10.42 -4.56 -17.43
C ALA A 796 -10.77 -6.00 -16.98
N ALA A 797 -12.07 -6.32 -16.93
CA ALA A 797 -12.60 -7.57 -16.40
C ALA A 797 -13.48 -8.32 -17.41
N LEU A 798 -13.21 -9.60 -17.55
CA LEU A 798 -13.83 -10.54 -18.49
C LEU A 798 -14.50 -11.65 -17.69
N GLU A 799 -15.82 -11.68 -17.73
CA GLU A 799 -16.69 -12.61 -17.01
C GLU A 799 -17.82 -13.11 -17.92
N GLY A 800 -18.43 -14.25 -17.62
CA GLY A 800 -19.53 -14.82 -18.41
C GLY A 800 -19.14 -15.36 -19.79
N PHE A 801 -17.84 -15.64 -20.02
CA PHE A 801 -17.31 -16.25 -21.24
C PHE A 801 -16.66 -17.61 -20.96
N THR A 802 -16.62 -18.50 -21.96
CA THR A 802 -15.85 -19.75 -21.84
C THR A 802 -14.37 -19.53 -22.14
N PHE A 803 -13.54 -19.79 -21.13
CA PHE A 803 -12.08 -19.70 -21.18
C PHE A 803 -11.39 -21.02 -21.62
N THR A 804 -12.16 -22.11 -21.72
CA THR A 804 -11.76 -23.40 -22.28
C THR A 804 -11.12 -23.27 -23.67
N ASN A 805 -9.91 -23.81 -23.83
CA ASN A 805 -9.10 -23.70 -25.07
C ASN A 805 -8.83 -22.25 -25.51
N ARG A 806 -8.77 -21.32 -24.54
CA ARG A 806 -8.36 -19.92 -24.73
C ARG A 806 -7.06 -19.61 -24.02
N CYS A 807 -6.50 -18.46 -24.35
CA CYS A 807 -5.46 -17.77 -23.60
C CYS A 807 -5.82 -16.27 -23.51
N VAL A 808 -5.18 -15.56 -22.59
CA VAL A 808 -5.33 -14.10 -22.41
C VAL A 808 -4.15 -13.39 -23.05
N GLU A 809 -4.45 -12.46 -23.94
CA GLU A 809 -3.52 -11.44 -24.42
C GLU A 809 -3.78 -10.15 -23.66
N VAL A 810 -2.71 -9.50 -23.20
CA VAL A 810 -2.74 -8.14 -22.66
C VAL A 810 -1.91 -7.25 -23.59
N GLN A 811 -2.45 -6.08 -23.91
CA GLN A 811 -1.66 -4.98 -24.47
C GLN A 811 -1.69 -3.77 -23.54
N ILE A 812 -0.52 -3.17 -23.37
CA ILE A 812 -0.35 -1.86 -22.73
C ILE A 812 0.10 -0.91 -23.86
N GLU A 813 -0.78 0.01 -24.20
CA GLU A 813 -0.63 0.97 -25.30
C GLU A 813 -0.32 2.34 -24.69
N ALA A 814 0.88 2.88 -24.95
CA ALA A 814 1.21 4.26 -24.61
C ALA A 814 0.93 5.17 -25.81
N GLU A 815 -0.25 5.79 -25.83
CA GLU A 815 -0.67 6.68 -26.93
C GLU A 815 0.02 8.05 -26.86
N ASN A 816 0.41 8.51 -25.67
CA ASN A 816 1.30 9.65 -25.44
C ASN A 816 2.14 9.40 -24.17
N VAL A 817 3.33 10.00 -24.08
CA VAL A 817 4.28 9.82 -22.98
C VAL A 817 4.85 11.19 -22.58
N THR A 818 4.98 11.45 -21.27
CA THR A 818 5.54 12.74 -20.79
C THR A 818 7.05 12.87 -21.02
N THR A 819 7.60 14.07 -20.82
CA THR A 819 9.06 14.31 -20.93
C THR A 819 9.89 13.64 -19.82
N GLN A 820 9.25 13.10 -18.78
CA GLN A 820 9.86 12.24 -17.75
C GLN A 820 9.59 10.74 -17.97
N GLY A 821 8.86 10.36 -19.02
CA GLY A 821 8.45 8.97 -19.27
C GLY A 821 7.27 8.54 -18.39
N VAL A 822 7.07 7.22 -18.32
CA VAL A 822 6.11 6.56 -17.39
C VAL A 822 6.51 5.11 -17.13
N THR A 823 6.35 4.66 -15.90
CA THR A 823 6.35 3.22 -15.58
C THR A 823 4.91 2.74 -15.40
N VAL A 824 4.55 1.69 -16.13
CA VAL A 824 3.26 1.00 -15.98
C VAL A 824 3.49 -0.33 -15.29
N GLN A 825 2.81 -0.51 -14.17
CA GLN A 825 2.76 -1.75 -13.41
C GLN A 825 1.39 -2.37 -13.65
N ALA A 826 1.33 -3.67 -13.94
CA ALA A 826 0.08 -4.36 -14.27
C ALA A 826 -0.01 -5.70 -13.54
N MET A 827 -1.16 -5.98 -12.94
CA MET A 827 -1.48 -7.29 -12.37
C MET A 827 -2.68 -7.89 -13.10
N CYS A 828 -2.56 -9.14 -13.51
CA CYS A 828 -3.64 -9.96 -14.03
C CYS A 828 -3.81 -11.21 -13.17
N TYR A 829 -5.05 -11.63 -12.97
CA TYR A 829 -5.35 -12.97 -12.45
C TYR A 829 -6.54 -13.61 -13.18
N TYR A 830 -6.65 -14.92 -13.02
CA TYR A 830 -7.88 -15.65 -13.29
C TYR A 830 -8.30 -16.44 -12.03
N ALA A 831 -9.60 -16.67 -11.90
CA ALA A 831 -10.19 -17.47 -10.84
C ALA A 831 -11.44 -18.23 -11.35
N GLY A 832 -11.78 -19.32 -10.69
CA GLY A 832 -13.04 -20.07 -10.85
C GLY A 832 -14.20 -19.55 -10.02
N VAL A 833 -14.10 -18.31 -9.53
CA VAL A 833 -15.16 -17.54 -8.86
C VAL A 833 -15.05 -16.07 -9.30
N ASN A 834 -16.14 -15.30 -9.18
CA ASN A 834 -16.12 -13.85 -9.46
C ASN A 834 -15.64 -13.00 -8.27
N ASP A 835 -15.30 -11.74 -8.53
CA ASP A 835 -14.75 -10.77 -7.56
C ASP A 835 -15.66 -10.47 -6.36
N ASP A 836 -16.97 -10.69 -6.48
CA ASP A 836 -17.97 -10.50 -5.43
C ASP A 836 -18.48 -11.81 -4.81
N ALA A 837 -18.15 -12.96 -5.41
CA ALA A 837 -18.61 -14.27 -4.94
C ALA A 837 -17.81 -14.72 -3.72
N SER A 838 -18.49 -15.00 -2.60
CA SER A 838 -17.91 -15.75 -1.49
C SER A 838 -17.76 -17.22 -1.93
N PRO A 839 -16.55 -17.81 -1.91
CA PRO A 839 -16.31 -19.21 -2.27
C PRO A 839 -17.02 -20.23 -1.36
#